data_AF-A0A267G5W9-F1
#
_entry.id   AF-A0A267G5W9-F1
#
_cell.length_a   1.000
_cell.length_b   1.000
_cell.length_c   1.000
_cell.angle_alpha   90.00
_cell.angle_beta   90.00
_cell.angle_gamma   90.00
#
_symmetry.space_group_name_H-M   'P 1'
#
loop_
_entity.id
_entity.type
_entity.pdbx_description
1 polymer ?
#
loop_
_entity_poly.entity_id
_entity_poly.type
_entity_poly.pdbx_seq_one_letter_code
_entity_poly.pdbx_strand_id
1 'polypeptide(L)'
;MSSESESDGDTEGAELCGQSESLTRRLRNILRDYSDGLAIPKELIQNADDAGATEVTLIYDSRANLQWRETVMGRRMAGCQGPCLWAHNDAQFTDDDFKNLLSLGGATKEAQAAKVGKFGLGFNAVYNLTDVPAVLSGCQLQLLDPHGETRGRGFLEEIYRKYRKCDTGLRLNFSKEAGRRMLAKYPHQFAPYTGVMGCGPDLGAEPYPGTLIRLPLRTQEQAGESQICQRAYSEQEMRDLLDKTAQQARHLLLFTQSVSSFRLLHLRDGLDGSLQTDTLLKVSRSLIKCFRPLPGTSESADLRSQTRVLAAAAEYLAGDNGGAVDGSFAGQLKLHIDVQINETEAKRVGIDTNVAITASDNWLVSVALGSGESLKMSRQREGLSLPVASVAVRLSAGGIAIEPVNRGVAFCFLPLPIESPLLFHVNAAFAVTSSRRYLEEATMDEAEGRWHPGRWNAALLREAACTALVSALERLTAENITGAPSIWPLLEANNGVWHPLIEGFYRTVFTESDRAPSIFYTSVGWRPLARVVFLDESALGATALGFEAANVVHRLSRSLVPAGSGLAEGLASSVQAAAVRLNLLGHRLWSGEDFVANFLEQLNSLWDSSDDERHLCSEFLKFLLKNLSREDIAPQDPTVWLMSEGIRSMLKSSHFLPDQSNRLCRVSDLLNPDCAAAALYFPTDSVFPRTDFKEDYSLRPVLISLGLQSQIPFDHVLERANTVSALSRGNRLEDALKRARSLMKYLDLNQSEYQDRLRELASVEFLPAKRKPDDCSLHWRSDDYPVTQLFAPEVLFQSKHETLGSLCQLVLDSCVLSNANYSAREALNKSIGVQKEVPREMAWEQLRRATQTFSIDSRPVCLDVYEHFSKLLIKNPKLADEIKLEFEGLGSPAIVYSDTGYLKPHQVSLSLKDRECPPYLYRLPSDLRGGYFSHEKCLPFLKAIGVLEKFDCTTYCRVLEEIHENKSGSALTDSERKSCIELLTRLSELSELPEPSEIFAPDHEGFLVRCSHLCFGSVKWLSKVDKLRFAHKDLAYGVCEKLRIPDQRVQTLKKHHVPLPFGQKEELTTRLKGILQGYPLGIEIFKELVQNADDAGATRLHFINDRRNLGTEKVLSDEWKALQGPALVVVNDTTFNDEDIEGIQKLGVGSKGSQPWKTGQYGIGFNCVYHVTDVPMFLSDNRVLCVMDPHCRHMPHANTESPGGMYKDKGLDEVRDDFRDVLMDSKSAMRPRPAPLSLDCLSELWKRRACLRFSRLQNL
;
A
#
# COMPACT_ATOMS: atom_id res chain seq x y z
N MET A 1 23.69 -9.87 66.64
CA MET A 1 24.90 -9.09 66.32
C MET A 1 24.61 -8.33 65.05
N SER A 2 24.38 -7.03 65.19
CA SER A 2 24.31 -6.07 64.09
C SER A 2 25.70 -5.95 63.46
N SER A 3 25.78 -6.04 62.13
CA SER A 3 26.97 -5.62 61.39
C SER A 3 26.86 -4.12 61.17
N GLU A 4 27.54 -3.34 62.01
CA GLU A 4 27.89 -1.96 61.68
C GLU A 4 28.79 -2.01 60.44
N SER A 5 28.41 -1.27 59.40
CA SER A 5 29.27 -1.01 58.25
C SER A 5 30.07 0.25 58.52
N GLU A 6 31.37 0.21 58.26
CA GLU A 6 32.25 1.37 58.33
C GLU A 6 31.75 2.42 57.33
N SER A 7 31.40 3.61 57.82
CA SER A 7 31.10 4.77 56.99
C SER A 7 32.38 5.52 56.69
N ASP A 8 32.79 5.55 55.42
CA ASP A 8 33.79 6.53 54.95
C ASP A 8 33.27 7.95 55.20
N GLY A 9 34.14 8.82 55.73
CA GLY A 9 33.75 10.14 56.27
C GLY A 9 33.48 11.24 55.24
N ASP A 10 33.53 10.93 53.94
CA ASP A 10 33.50 11.91 52.84
C ASP A 10 32.10 12.09 52.19
N THR A 11 31.03 11.53 52.79
CA THR A 11 29.66 11.58 52.20
C THR A 11 28.54 11.98 53.19
N GLU A 12 28.79 12.88 54.14
CA GLU A 12 27.70 13.45 54.97
C GLU A 12 26.72 14.28 54.10
N GLY A 13 25.53 13.74 53.82
CA GLY A 13 24.46 14.43 53.09
C GLY A 13 24.27 14.03 51.62
N ALA A 14 24.96 13.00 51.15
CA ALA A 14 24.76 12.37 49.83
C ALA A 14 24.20 10.95 49.97
N GLU A 15 23.08 10.65 49.32
CA GLU A 15 22.43 9.33 49.33
C GLU A 15 22.36 8.74 47.91
N LEU A 16 22.75 7.47 47.75
CA LEU A 16 22.57 6.72 46.51
C LEU A 16 21.09 6.31 46.36
N CYS A 17 20.44 6.80 45.31
CA CYS A 17 19.01 6.60 45.08
C CYS A 17 18.71 6.52 43.58
N GLY A 18 17.67 5.79 43.16
CA GLY A 18 17.39 5.65 41.74
C GLY A 18 16.16 4.79 41.44
N GLN A 19 15.78 4.73 40.17
CA GLN A 19 14.55 4.06 39.76
C GLN A 19 14.65 2.53 39.77
N SER A 20 13.65 1.85 40.31
CA SER A 20 13.58 0.37 40.35
C SER A 20 12.15 -0.19 40.30
N GLU A 21 11.99 -1.42 39.80
CA GLU A 21 10.75 -2.22 39.83
C GLU A 21 11.09 -3.66 40.27
N SER A 22 10.40 -4.18 41.29
CA SER A 22 10.64 -5.55 41.78
C SER A 22 10.03 -6.61 40.85
N LEU A 23 10.65 -7.78 40.73
CA LEU A 23 10.23 -8.89 39.86
C LEU A 23 8.76 -9.26 40.07
N THR A 24 8.37 -9.42 41.33
CA THR A 24 6.99 -9.75 41.73
C THR A 24 5.97 -8.69 41.28
N ARG A 25 6.36 -7.40 41.30
CA ARG A 25 5.53 -6.29 40.84
C ARG A 25 5.47 -6.23 39.31
N ARG A 26 6.59 -6.45 38.63
CA ARG A 26 6.65 -6.52 37.17
C ARG A 26 5.73 -7.63 36.65
N LEU A 27 5.77 -8.82 37.24
CA LEU A 27 4.86 -9.93 36.92
C LEU A 27 3.39 -9.57 37.20
N ARG A 28 3.07 -8.99 38.36
CA ARG A 28 1.72 -8.50 38.67
C ARG A 28 1.20 -7.49 37.63
N ASN A 29 2.06 -6.57 37.17
CA ASN A 29 1.71 -5.58 36.17
C ASN A 29 1.46 -6.25 34.81
N ILE A 30 2.31 -7.20 34.39
CA ILE A 30 2.12 -8.01 33.18
C ILE A 30 0.79 -8.79 33.20
N LEU A 31 0.40 -9.35 34.35
CA LEU A 31 -0.85 -10.13 34.45
C LEU A 31 -2.13 -9.32 34.23
N ARG A 32 -2.12 -7.99 34.44
CA ARG A 32 -3.32 -7.15 34.24
C ARG A 32 -3.81 -7.15 32.80
N ASP A 33 -2.91 -7.34 31.84
CA ASP A 33 -3.21 -7.33 30.41
C ASP A 33 -3.84 -8.65 29.92
N TYR A 34 -3.63 -9.76 30.64
CA TYR A 34 -4.15 -11.10 30.29
C TYR A 34 -5.51 -11.39 30.93
N SER A 35 -6.59 -10.92 30.27
CA SER A 35 -7.93 -10.88 30.86
C SER A 35 -9.03 -11.64 30.10
N ASP A 36 -8.72 -12.34 29.00
CA ASP A 36 -9.72 -13.09 28.18
C ASP A 36 -10.07 -14.48 28.74
N GLY A 37 -9.33 -14.96 29.75
CA GLY A 37 -9.50 -16.29 30.33
C GLY A 37 -8.99 -17.45 29.47
N LEU A 38 -8.44 -17.21 28.28
CA LEU A 38 -7.83 -18.21 27.40
C LEU A 38 -6.33 -17.99 27.18
N ALA A 39 -5.78 -16.90 27.69
CA ALA A 39 -4.35 -16.60 27.70
C ALA A 39 -3.45 -17.80 28.02
N ILE A 40 -3.75 -18.56 29.08
CA ILE A 40 -2.89 -19.68 29.52
C ILE A 40 -2.85 -20.81 28.47
N PRO A 41 -3.99 -21.42 28.05
CA PRO A 41 -3.99 -22.38 26.93
C PRO A 41 -3.33 -21.85 25.66
N LYS A 42 -3.65 -20.62 25.25
CA LYS A 42 -3.10 -20.02 24.02
C LYS A 42 -1.57 -19.91 24.09
N GLU A 43 -1.03 -19.32 25.15
CA GLU A 43 0.42 -19.12 25.31
C GLU A 43 1.15 -20.46 25.46
N LEU A 44 0.56 -21.48 26.09
CA LEU A 44 1.15 -22.82 26.17
C LEU A 44 1.20 -23.52 24.80
N ILE A 45 0.14 -23.41 23.99
CA ILE A 45 0.11 -23.92 22.61
C ILE A 45 1.12 -23.14 21.74
N GLN A 46 1.17 -21.82 21.84
CA GLN A 46 2.09 -21.00 21.04
C GLN A 46 3.56 -21.27 21.36
N ASN A 47 3.91 -21.48 22.63
CA ASN A 47 5.27 -21.84 23.02
C ASN A 47 5.68 -23.23 22.49
N ALA A 48 4.75 -24.19 22.45
CA ALA A 48 5.00 -25.48 21.82
C ALA A 48 5.15 -25.37 20.29
N ASP A 49 4.31 -24.56 19.64
CA ASP A 49 4.37 -24.30 18.20
C ASP A 49 5.67 -23.60 17.76
N ASP A 50 6.11 -22.60 18.53
CA ASP A 50 7.41 -21.91 18.38
C ASP A 50 8.61 -22.85 18.63
N ALA A 51 8.45 -23.87 19.48
CA ALA A 51 9.44 -24.94 19.70
C ALA A 51 9.40 -26.03 18.62
N GLY A 52 8.40 -25.98 17.72
CA GLY A 52 8.23 -26.94 16.64
C GLY A 52 7.54 -28.24 17.05
N ALA A 53 6.86 -28.29 18.19
CA ALA A 53 6.03 -29.43 18.61
C ALA A 53 4.97 -29.78 17.56
N THR A 54 4.60 -31.05 17.45
CA THR A 54 3.46 -31.51 16.64
C THR A 54 2.22 -31.74 17.49
N GLU A 55 2.39 -31.98 18.79
CA GLU A 55 1.33 -32.37 19.70
C GLU A 55 1.40 -31.62 21.03
N VAL A 56 0.25 -31.09 21.48
CA VAL A 56 0.09 -30.44 22.78
C VAL A 56 -0.99 -31.17 23.59
N THR A 57 -0.75 -31.35 24.89
CA THR A 57 -1.72 -31.93 25.81
C THR A 57 -1.80 -31.11 27.09
N LEU A 58 -2.99 -30.59 27.41
CA LEU A 58 -3.29 -29.99 28.70
C LEU A 58 -3.99 -31.04 29.58
N ILE A 59 -3.57 -31.13 30.84
CA ILE A 59 -4.11 -32.09 31.81
C ILE A 59 -4.52 -31.34 33.06
N TYR A 60 -5.82 -31.30 33.34
CA TYR A 60 -6.28 -30.92 34.67
C TYR A 60 -6.02 -32.09 35.62
N ASP A 61 -5.14 -31.91 36.59
CA ASP A 61 -4.82 -32.90 37.61
C ASP A 61 -5.49 -32.48 38.91
N SER A 62 -6.55 -33.20 39.30
CA SER A 62 -7.34 -32.90 40.50
C SER A 62 -6.90 -33.72 41.72
N ARG A 63 -5.75 -34.41 41.67
CA ARG A 63 -5.25 -35.21 42.80
C ARG A 63 -4.84 -34.32 43.97
N ALA A 64 -5.27 -34.67 45.17
CA ALA A 64 -5.02 -33.86 46.37
C ALA A 64 -3.59 -33.98 46.92
N ASN A 65 -2.94 -35.13 46.65
CA ASN A 65 -1.52 -35.42 46.92
C ASN A 65 -1.10 -35.11 48.37
N LEU A 66 -1.99 -35.38 49.34
CA LEU A 66 -1.79 -35.08 50.76
C LEU A 66 -0.59 -35.83 51.34
N GLN A 67 -0.41 -37.08 50.87
CA GLN A 67 0.68 -37.98 51.24
C GLN A 67 2.08 -37.51 50.79
N TRP A 68 2.18 -36.65 49.78
CA TRP A 68 3.46 -36.21 49.21
C TRP A 68 3.90 -34.83 49.68
N ARG A 69 3.60 -34.47 50.95
CA ARG A 69 3.87 -33.12 51.48
C ARG A 69 5.07 -33.02 52.44
N GLU A 70 5.59 -34.14 52.93
CA GLU A 70 6.64 -34.15 53.97
C GLU A 70 8.06 -33.85 53.43
N THR A 71 8.57 -34.64 52.47
CA THR A 71 9.97 -34.54 51.98
C THR A 71 10.10 -33.63 50.74
N VAL A 72 9.67 -32.38 50.89
CA VAL A 72 9.69 -31.34 49.84
C VAL A 72 10.88 -30.38 49.97
N MET A 73 11.23 -29.63 48.91
CA MET A 73 12.46 -28.82 48.89
C MET A 73 12.43 -27.56 49.77
N GLY A 74 11.24 -27.06 50.07
CA GLY A 74 11.01 -25.96 51.01
C GLY A 74 9.61 -26.08 51.62
N ARG A 75 9.38 -25.54 52.82
CA ARG A 75 8.13 -25.82 53.54
C ARG A 75 6.87 -25.32 52.81
N ARG A 76 6.97 -24.21 52.07
CA ARG A 76 5.86 -23.67 51.26
C ARG A 76 5.57 -24.53 50.01
N MET A 77 6.53 -25.32 49.52
CA MET A 77 6.32 -26.28 48.43
C MET A 77 5.36 -27.42 48.78
N ALA A 78 5.05 -27.64 50.07
CA ALA A 78 4.03 -28.61 50.49
C ALA A 78 2.63 -28.23 49.97
N GLY A 79 2.33 -26.94 49.84
CA GLY A 79 1.08 -26.46 49.23
C GLY A 79 1.02 -26.70 47.72
N CYS A 80 2.17 -26.74 47.04
CA CYS A 80 2.30 -26.93 45.59
C CYS A 80 2.18 -28.41 45.12
N GLN A 81 1.86 -29.32 46.04
CA GLN A 81 1.76 -30.76 45.75
C GLN A 81 0.38 -31.16 45.19
N GLY A 82 -0.67 -30.45 45.59
CA GLY A 82 -2.07 -30.75 45.23
C GLY A 82 -2.44 -30.46 43.77
N PRO A 83 -3.71 -30.09 43.50
CA PRO A 83 -4.22 -29.92 42.14
C PRO A 83 -3.38 -28.98 41.29
N CYS A 84 -3.24 -29.30 40.01
CA CYS A 84 -2.41 -28.55 39.08
C CYS A 84 -2.93 -28.64 37.65
N LEU A 85 -2.48 -27.71 36.80
CA LEU A 85 -2.60 -27.84 35.35
C LEU A 85 -1.24 -28.30 34.82
N TRP A 86 -1.19 -29.44 34.14
CA TRP A 86 -0.03 -29.82 33.34
C TRP A 86 -0.18 -29.35 31.90
N ALA A 87 0.94 -29.01 31.28
CA ALA A 87 1.03 -28.81 29.84
C ALA A 87 2.21 -29.61 29.29
N HIS A 88 1.92 -30.52 28.36
CA HIS A 88 2.87 -31.37 27.70
C HIS A 88 2.98 -31.00 26.22
N ASN A 89 4.19 -31.07 25.67
CA ASN A 89 4.41 -31.13 24.23
C ASN A 89 5.61 -32.02 23.87
N ASP A 90 5.62 -32.52 22.63
CA ASP A 90 6.61 -33.46 22.08
C ASP A 90 7.95 -32.80 21.66
N ALA A 91 8.09 -31.48 21.79
CA ALA A 91 9.37 -30.79 21.56
C ALA A 91 10.21 -30.68 22.85
N GLN A 92 11.53 -30.82 22.73
CA GLN A 92 12.48 -30.65 23.82
C GLN A 92 13.04 -29.22 23.82
N PHE A 93 13.11 -28.57 24.99
CA PHE A 93 13.73 -27.26 25.14
C PHE A 93 15.23 -27.28 24.84
N THR A 94 15.72 -26.29 24.10
CA THR A 94 17.14 -26.01 23.94
C THR A 94 17.70 -25.25 25.15
N ASP A 95 19.03 -25.21 25.31
CA ASP A 95 19.66 -24.39 26.35
C ASP A 95 19.34 -22.89 26.18
N ASP A 96 19.06 -22.42 24.96
CA ASP A 96 18.62 -21.04 24.71
C ASP A 96 17.15 -20.83 25.07
N ASP A 97 16.25 -21.80 24.89
CA ASP A 97 14.88 -21.70 25.39
C ASP A 97 14.87 -21.63 26.93
N PHE A 98 15.76 -22.37 27.60
CA PHE A 98 16.00 -22.25 29.04
C PHE A 98 16.66 -20.92 29.48
N LYS A 99 17.33 -20.17 28.59
CA LYS A 99 17.78 -18.78 28.86
C LYS A 99 16.65 -17.77 28.60
N ASN A 100 15.85 -18.00 27.57
CA ASN A 100 14.74 -17.14 27.17
C ASN A 100 13.57 -17.21 28.17
N LEU A 101 13.30 -18.40 28.73
CA LEU A 101 12.45 -18.59 29.91
C LEU A 101 12.93 -17.74 31.09
N LEU A 102 14.24 -17.51 31.18
CA LEU A 102 14.87 -16.62 32.15
C LEU A 102 15.05 -15.17 31.64
N SER A 103 14.27 -14.67 30.69
CA SER A 103 14.28 -13.24 30.33
C SER A 103 12.86 -12.67 30.20
N LEU A 104 12.56 -11.65 31.01
CA LEU A 104 11.27 -10.97 30.99
C LEU A 104 11.15 -9.97 29.83
N GLY A 105 12.29 -9.46 29.36
CA GLY A 105 12.37 -8.35 28.40
C GLY A 105 12.43 -8.75 26.92
N GLY A 106 12.27 -10.04 26.56
CA GLY A 106 12.08 -10.51 25.18
C GLY A 106 13.25 -10.34 24.19
N ALA A 107 14.31 -9.59 24.53
CA ALA A 107 15.36 -9.13 23.61
C ALA A 107 16.06 -10.20 22.74
N THR A 108 16.07 -11.47 23.18
CA THR A 108 16.65 -12.59 22.41
C THR A 108 15.71 -13.17 21.33
N LYS A 109 14.39 -12.96 21.43
CA LYS A 109 13.41 -13.41 20.42
C LYS A 109 13.19 -12.39 19.31
N GLU A 110 13.56 -11.11 19.49
CA GLU A 110 13.38 -10.07 18.47
C GLU A 110 14.11 -10.39 17.14
N ALA A 111 15.24 -11.10 17.21
CA ALA A 111 16.07 -11.49 16.07
C ALA A 111 15.60 -12.78 15.34
N GLN A 112 14.68 -13.58 15.91
CA GLN A 112 14.25 -14.86 15.33
C GLN A 112 12.98 -14.72 14.49
N ALA A 113 13.14 -14.29 13.22
CA ALA A 113 12.03 -13.96 12.31
C ALA A 113 11.01 -15.09 12.05
N ALA A 114 11.36 -16.34 12.33
CA ALA A 114 10.50 -17.51 12.12
C ALA A 114 9.55 -17.84 13.30
N LYS A 115 9.72 -17.21 14.47
CA LYS A 115 8.89 -17.44 15.68
C LYS A 115 7.79 -16.38 15.82
N VAL A 116 6.64 -16.78 16.36
CA VAL A 116 5.46 -15.92 16.53
C VAL A 116 5.58 -15.06 17.80
N GLY A 117 6.01 -15.67 18.91
CA GLY A 117 5.99 -15.03 20.23
C GLY A 117 7.16 -14.09 20.51
N LYS A 118 7.27 -12.97 19.77
CA LYS A 118 8.44 -12.05 19.83
C LYS A 118 8.74 -11.44 21.21
N PHE A 119 7.73 -11.14 22.02
CA PHE A 119 7.92 -10.35 23.25
C PHE A 119 8.34 -11.17 24.48
N GLY A 120 8.33 -12.50 24.45
CA GLY A 120 8.71 -13.36 25.60
C GLY A 120 7.76 -13.33 26.81
N LEU A 121 6.97 -12.26 26.99
CA LEU A 121 6.03 -12.03 28.08
C LEU A 121 4.89 -13.06 28.20
N GLY A 122 4.66 -13.87 27.16
CA GLY A 122 3.53 -14.80 27.05
C GLY A 122 3.50 -15.89 28.11
N PHE A 123 4.65 -16.52 28.39
CA PHE A 123 4.74 -17.56 29.42
C PHE A 123 4.34 -17.04 30.82
N ASN A 124 4.55 -15.75 31.10
CA ASN A 124 4.20 -15.16 32.40
C ASN A 124 2.68 -15.21 32.69
N ALA A 125 1.82 -15.41 31.69
CA ALA A 125 0.38 -15.61 31.90
C ALA A 125 0.07 -16.80 32.82
N VAL A 126 0.96 -17.80 32.95
CA VAL A 126 0.81 -18.93 33.89
C VAL A 126 0.76 -18.49 35.36
N TYR A 127 1.33 -17.31 35.69
CA TYR A 127 1.28 -16.78 37.05
C TYR A 127 -0.12 -16.35 37.50
N ASN A 128 -1.12 -16.37 36.61
CA ASN A 128 -2.52 -16.34 37.03
C ASN A 128 -2.91 -17.59 37.85
N LEU A 129 -2.41 -18.78 37.48
CA LEU A 129 -2.74 -20.05 38.14
C LEU A 129 -1.81 -20.39 39.32
N THR A 130 -0.52 -20.06 39.21
CA THR A 130 0.52 -20.56 40.11
C THR A 130 1.53 -19.49 40.50
N ASP A 131 2.20 -19.63 41.65
CA ASP A 131 3.39 -18.83 41.99
C ASP A 131 4.70 -19.56 41.68
N VAL A 132 4.66 -20.88 41.42
CA VAL A 132 5.85 -21.73 41.21
C VAL A 132 5.67 -22.66 40.01
N PRO A 133 5.75 -22.14 38.76
CA PRO A 133 5.74 -22.97 37.57
C PRO A 133 7.04 -23.79 37.48
N ALA A 134 6.91 -25.05 37.08
CA ALA A 134 8.04 -25.96 36.88
C ALA A 134 8.08 -26.48 35.44
N VAL A 135 9.24 -26.52 34.81
CA VAL A 135 9.45 -26.96 33.42
C VAL A 135 10.48 -28.09 33.39
N LEU A 136 10.04 -29.30 33.08
CA LEU A 136 10.86 -30.49 32.85
C LEU A 136 11.07 -30.70 31.35
N SER A 137 12.33 -30.77 30.89
CA SER A 137 12.63 -31.15 29.50
C SER A 137 14.00 -31.81 29.41
N GLY A 138 14.07 -32.95 28.71
CA GLY A 138 15.27 -33.79 28.69
C GLY A 138 15.71 -34.18 30.10
N CYS A 139 16.96 -33.88 30.45
CA CYS A 139 17.50 -34.11 31.80
C CYS A 139 17.44 -32.88 32.73
N GLN A 140 16.79 -31.78 32.32
CA GLN A 140 16.74 -30.53 33.08
C GLN A 140 15.33 -30.25 33.66
N LEU A 141 15.26 -29.88 34.93
CA LEU A 141 14.06 -29.32 35.58
C LEU A 141 14.35 -27.89 36.04
N GLN A 142 13.61 -26.92 35.52
CA GLN A 142 13.63 -25.53 35.98
C GLN A 142 12.40 -25.25 36.84
N LEU A 143 12.63 -24.90 38.11
CA LEU A 143 11.65 -24.29 38.99
C LEU A 143 11.83 -22.77 38.94
N LEU A 144 10.74 -22.01 38.81
CA LEU A 144 10.74 -20.55 38.96
C LEU A 144 10.02 -20.19 40.26
N ASP A 145 10.63 -19.34 41.08
CA ASP A 145 10.12 -18.88 42.37
C ASP A 145 10.45 -17.40 42.52
N PRO A 146 9.71 -16.52 41.81
CA PRO A 146 9.95 -15.07 41.80
C PRO A 146 9.85 -14.41 43.18
N HIS A 147 9.20 -15.05 44.16
CA HIS A 147 9.16 -14.55 45.54
C HIS A 147 10.50 -14.72 46.28
N GLY A 148 11.42 -15.53 45.77
CA GLY A 148 12.79 -15.69 46.29
C GLY A 148 13.67 -14.44 46.18
N GLU A 149 13.25 -13.45 45.39
CA GLU A 149 13.79 -12.08 45.38
C GLU A 149 13.83 -11.48 46.80
N THR A 150 12.79 -11.72 47.60
CA THR A 150 12.71 -11.25 48.99
C THR A 150 12.95 -12.40 49.96
N ARG A 151 14.01 -12.30 50.75
CA ARG A 151 14.37 -13.29 51.78
C ARG A 151 13.20 -13.57 52.74
N GLY A 152 12.93 -14.85 52.99
CA GLY A 152 11.81 -15.31 53.80
C GLY A 152 10.47 -15.42 53.04
N ARG A 153 10.38 -14.96 51.79
CA ARG A 153 9.17 -15.07 50.95
C ARG A 153 9.27 -16.13 49.85
N GLY A 154 10.46 -16.65 49.54
CA GLY A 154 10.61 -17.74 48.55
C GLY A 154 9.88 -19.02 48.93
N PHE A 155 9.40 -19.76 47.94
CA PHE A 155 8.94 -21.14 48.12
C PHE A 155 10.11 -22.13 48.31
N LEU A 156 11.28 -21.81 47.74
CA LEU A 156 12.54 -22.56 47.86
C LEU A 156 13.51 -21.93 48.88
N GLU A 157 12.99 -21.14 49.82
CA GLU A 157 13.74 -20.41 50.86
C GLU A 157 14.73 -21.30 51.64
N GLU A 158 14.37 -22.54 51.98
CA GLU A 158 15.31 -23.48 52.62
C GLU A 158 16.54 -23.84 51.76
N ILE A 159 16.42 -23.81 50.43
CA ILE A 159 17.53 -24.00 49.47
C ILE A 159 18.36 -22.72 49.36
N TYR A 160 17.71 -21.57 49.15
CA TYR A 160 18.37 -20.26 49.03
C TYR A 160 19.25 -19.93 50.25
N ARG A 161 18.70 -20.16 51.45
CA ARG A 161 19.41 -19.98 52.72
C ARG A 161 20.66 -20.86 52.84
N LYS A 162 20.63 -22.09 52.32
CA LYS A 162 21.77 -23.01 52.32
C LYS A 162 22.94 -22.48 51.47
N TYR A 163 22.65 -21.80 50.37
CA TYR A 163 23.65 -21.26 49.44
C TYR A 163 23.98 -19.77 49.68
N ARG A 164 23.41 -19.13 50.71
CA ARG A 164 23.58 -17.71 51.06
C ARG A 164 23.32 -16.73 49.90
N LYS A 165 22.30 -17.01 49.09
CA LYS A 165 21.84 -16.13 47.99
C LYS A 165 20.35 -15.87 48.12
N CYS A 166 19.89 -14.70 47.72
CA CYS A 166 18.54 -14.53 47.20
C CYS A 166 18.59 -14.89 45.71
N ASP A 167 17.62 -15.65 45.22
CA ASP A 167 17.57 -16.14 43.84
C ASP A 167 16.10 -16.38 43.47
N THR A 168 15.77 -16.38 42.18
CA THR A 168 14.38 -16.36 41.69
C THR A 168 13.96 -17.70 41.06
N GLY A 169 14.75 -18.74 41.25
CA GLY A 169 14.44 -20.09 40.82
C GLY A 169 15.53 -21.11 41.14
N LEU A 170 15.32 -22.35 40.70
CA LEU A 170 16.26 -23.46 40.86
C LEU A 170 16.29 -24.31 39.61
N ARG A 171 17.48 -24.50 39.01
CA ARG A 171 17.69 -25.45 37.92
C ARG A 171 18.36 -26.71 38.44
N LEU A 172 17.73 -27.85 38.20
CA LEU A 172 18.27 -29.19 38.45
C LEU A 172 18.61 -29.85 37.12
N ASN A 173 19.72 -30.57 37.07
CA ASN A 173 20.10 -31.38 35.92
C ASN A 173 20.41 -32.79 36.40
N PHE A 174 19.54 -33.75 36.04
CA PHE A 174 19.57 -35.13 36.53
C PHE A 174 20.68 -35.97 35.88
N SER A 175 21.25 -35.55 34.74
CA SER A 175 22.47 -36.18 34.24
C SER A 175 23.66 -35.99 35.21
N LYS A 176 23.64 -34.92 36.03
CA LYS A 176 24.67 -34.61 37.02
C LYS A 176 24.36 -35.22 38.39
N GLU A 177 25.41 -35.65 39.08
CA GLU A 177 25.36 -36.23 40.44
C GLU A 177 24.73 -35.30 41.49
N ALA A 178 24.79 -33.98 41.28
CA ALA A 178 24.08 -33.02 42.13
C ALA A 178 22.55 -33.09 41.97
N GLY A 179 22.03 -33.33 40.75
CA GLY A 179 20.61 -33.49 40.49
C GLY A 179 20.05 -34.80 41.03
N ARG A 180 20.75 -35.92 40.80
CA ARG A 180 20.39 -37.24 41.34
C ARG A 180 20.29 -37.26 42.87
N ARG A 181 21.22 -36.59 43.56
CA ARG A 181 21.12 -36.42 45.03
C ARG A 181 19.95 -35.56 45.50
N MET A 182 19.46 -34.62 44.68
CA MET A 182 18.24 -33.86 45.01
C MET A 182 16.98 -34.71 44.85
N LEU A 183 16.90 -35.57 43.84
CA LEU A 183 15.83 -36.57 43.66
C LEU A 183 15.73 -37.51 44.87
N ALA A 184 16.82 -38.19 45.21
CA ALA A 184 16.88 -39.13 46.32
C ALA A 184 16.60 -38.49 47.69
N LYS A 185 16.93 -37.19 47.87
CA LYS A 185 16.72 -36.48 49.13
C LYS A 185 15.29 -35.97 49.33
N TYR A 186 14.58 -35.66 48.24
CA TYR A 186 13.26 -35.03 48.27
C TYR A 186 12.22 -35.83 47.46
N PRO A 187 12.01 -37.14 47.73
CA PRO A 187 11.19 -37.99 46.88
C PRO A 187 9.74 -37.48 46.76
N HIS A 188 9.17 -36.92 47.83
CA HIS A 188 7.82 -36.36 47.79
C HIS A 188 7.71 -35.13 46.87
N GLN A 189 8.79 -34.39 46.64
CA GLN A 189 8.79 -33.25 45.70
C GLN A 189 8.53 -33.66 44.25
N PHE A 190 8.87 -34.89 43.88
CA PHE A 190 8.84 -35.42 42.51
C PHE A 190 7.77 -36.51 42.31
N ALA A 191 7.27 -37.12 43.38
CA ALA A 191 6.23 -38.14 43.33
C ALA A 191 4.99 -37.79 42.46
N PRO A 192 4.49 -36.53 42.39
CA PRO A 192 3.35 -36.19 41.53
C PRO A 192 3.60 -36.35 40.03
N TYR A 193 4.86 -36.38 39.57
CA TYR A 193 5.20 -36.54 38.15
C TYR A 193 4.98 -37.99 37.67
N THR A 194 5.09 -38.98 38.57
CA THR A 194 4.95 -40.40 38.23
C THR A 194 3.61 -40.70 37.57
N GLY A 195 3.64 -41.34 36.40
CA GLY A 195 2.47 -41.70 35.61
C GLY A 195 1.92 -40.57 34.71
N VAL A 196 2.47 -39.36 34.77
CA VAL A 196 2.05 -38.25 33.91
C VAL A 196 2.83 -38.27 32.60
N MET A 197 2.15 -38.42 31.46
CA MET A 197 2.73 -38.38 30.10
C MET A 197 4.01 -39.21 29.93
N GLY A 198 4.03 -40.43 30.47
CA GLY A 198 5.17 -41.34 30.36
C GLY A 198 6.30 -41.10 31.36
N CYS A 199 6.19 -40.16 32.29
CA CYS A 199 7.12 -40.05 33.42
C CYS A 199 7.10 -41.32 34.28
N GLY A 200 8.22 -42.05 34.26
CA GLY A 200 8.45 -43.20 35.14
C GLY A 200 8.64 -42.82 36.62
N PRO A 201 8.68 -43.81 37.53
CA PRO A 201 8.83 -43.58 38.97
C PRO A 201 10.22 -43.08 39.39
N ASP A 202 11.25 -43.27 38.54
CA ASP A 202 12.60 -42.75 38.75
C ASP A 202 12.88 -41.60 37.77
N LEU A 203 12.56 -40.37 38.19
CA LEU A 203 12.78 -39.17 37.38
C LEU A 203 14.28 -38.99 37.12
N GLY A 204 14.69 -39.04 35.85
CA GLY A 204 16.08 -38.84 35.45
C GLY A 204 16.92 -40.11 35.24
N ALA A 205 16.32 -41.30 35.33
CA ALA A 205 16.91 -42.53 34.79
C ALA A 205 17.17 -42.39 33.27
N GLU A 206 16.22 -41.79 32.54
CA GLU A 206 16.34 -41.40 31.13
C GLU A 206 15.95 -39.92 30.93
N PRO A 207 16.42 -39.23 29.87
CA PRO A 207 15.96 -37.89 29.53
C PRO A 207 14.48 -37.89 29.11
N TYR A 208 13.70 -36.95 29.62
CA TYR A 208 12.29 -36.80 29.24
C TYR A 208 12.16 -36.39 27.75
N PRO A 209 11.48 -37.20 26.90
CA PRO A 209 11.45 -37.01 25.45
C PRO A 209 10.39 -35.99 25.01
N GLY A 210 10.54 -34.75 25.48
CA GLY A 210 9.62 -33.65 25.22
C GLY A 210 9.76 -32.53 26.26
N THR A 211 8.68 -31.81 26.51
CA THR A 211 8.59 -30.79 27.57
C THR A 211 7.30 -30.96 28.37
N LEU A 212 7.43 -31.08 29.69
CA LEU A 212 6.32 -31.18 30.65
C LEU A 212 6.39 -30.02 31.64
N ILE A 213 5.33 -29.20 31.64
CA ILE A 213 5.19 -28.02 32.48
C ILE A 213 4.16 -28.34 33.57
N ARG A 214 4.52 -28.16 34.84
CA ARG A 214 3.62 -28.29 36.00
C ARG A 214 3.24 -26.90 36.50
N LEU A 215 1.94 -26.61 36.60
CA LEU A 215 1.41 -25.37 37.16
C LEU A 215 0.55 -25.69 38.40
N PRO A 216 1.14 -25.83 39.60
CA PRO A 216 0.39 -26.05 40.85
C PRO A 216 -0.63 -24.93 41.10
N LEU A 217 -1.91 -25.28 41.27
CA LEU A 217 -2.93 -24.26 41.49
C LEU A 217 -2.71 -23.58 42.85
N ARG A 218 -2.75 -22.25 42.84
CA ARG A 218 -2.59 -21.42 44.04
C ARG A 218 -3.74 -21.67 45.02
N THR A 219 -3.40 -21.97 46.28
CA THR A 219 -4.40 -22.09 47.36
C THR A 219 -4.89 -20.70 47.82
N GLN A 220 -6.02 -20.66 48.54
CA GLN A 220 -6.55 -19.40 49.08
C GLN A 220 -5.58 -18.70 50.05
N GLU A 221 -4.81 -19.47 50.82
CA GLU A 221 -3.76 -18.97 51.72
C GLU A 221 -2.60 -18.36 50.91
N GLN A 222 -2.10 -19.07 49.89
CA GLN A 222 -1.05 -18.59 49.00
C GLN A 222 -1.49 -17.33 48.23
N ALA A 223 -2.76 -17.25 47.84
CA ALA A 223 -3.34 -16.06 47.20
C ALA A 223 -3.24 -14.82 48.09
N GLY A 224 -3.60 -14.90 49.37
CA GLY A 224 -3.46 -13.78 50.31
C GLY A 224 -2.01 -13.30 50.47
N GLU A 225 -1.04 -14.21 50.41
CA GLU A 225 0.39 -13.88 50.55
C GLU A 225 1.08 -13.46 49.23
N SER A 226 0.53 -13.81 48.06
CA SER A 226 1.20 -13.64 46.77
C SER A 226 1.31 -12.16 46.37
N GLN A 227 2.54 -11.68 46.29
CA GLN A 227 2.89 -10.39 45.70
C GLN A 227 2.68 -10.34 44.18
N ILE A 228 2.29 -11.44 43.53
CA ILE A 228 1.99 -11.51 42.10
C ILE A 228 0.48 -11.46 41.89
N CYS A 229 -0.25 -12.53 42.20
CA CYS A 229 -1.69 -12.64 41.96
C CYS A 229 -2.46 -13.08 43.22
N GLN A 230 -3.42 -12.26 43.62
CA GLN A 230 -4.25 -12.46 44.83
C GLN A 230 -5.50 -13.31 44.59
N ARG A 231 -5.57 -14.03 43.46
CA ARG A 231 -6.65 -14.94 43.08
C ARG A 231 -6.16 -16.39 43.21
N ALA A 232 -6.92 -17.21 43.92
CA ALA A 232 -6.85 -18.67 43.84
C ALA A 232 -7.84 -19.14 42.76
N TYR A 233 -7.51 -20.21 42.04
CA TYR A 233 -8.47 -20.86 41.12
C TYR A 233 -9.22 -21.95 41.87
N SER A 234 -10.52 -21.75 42.08
CA SER A 234 -11.43 -22.79 42.53
C SER A 234 -11.63 -23.89 41.48
N GLU A 235 -12.20 -25.02 41.89
CA GLU A 235 -12.56 -26.09 40.96
C GLU A 235 -13.52 -25.57 39.86
N GLN A 236 -14.48 -24.71 40.20
CA GLN A 236 -15.40 -24.12 39.22
C GLN A 236 -14.67 -23.23 38.21
N GLU A 237 -13.76 -22.36 38.65
CA GLU A 237 -12.99 -21.50 37.73
C GLU A 237 -12.06 -22.30 36.81
N MET A 238 -11.58 -23.47 37.25
CA MET A 238 -10.88 -24.42 36.38
C MET A 238 -11.83 -25.07 35.37
N ARG A 239 -13.03 -25.49 35.79
CA ARG A 239 -14.05 -26.03 34.89
C ARG A 239 -14.44 -25.01 33.80
N ASP A 240 -14.67 -23.74 34.19
CA ASP A 240 -14.94 -22.63 33.26
C ASP A 240 -13.78 -22.38 32.27
N LEU A 241 -12.53 -22.54 32.70
CA LEU A 241 -11.34 -22.44 31.85
C LEU A 241 -11.28 -23.60 30.84
N LEU A 242 -11.55 -24.83 31.29
CA LEU A 242 -11.58 -26.03 30.44
C LEU A 242 -12.70 -25.96 29.40
N ASP A 243 -13.90 -25.52 29.81
CA ASP A 243 -15.07 -25.33 28.96
C ASP A 243 -14.81 -24.29 27.85
N LYS A 244 -14.34 -23.09 28.20
CA LYS A 244 -13.91 -22.07 27.22
C LYS A 244 -12.83 -22.58 26.28
N THR A 245 -11.89 -23.38 26.79
CA THR A 245 -10.83 -23.99 25.98
C THR A 245 -11.43 -24.98 24.97
N ALA A 246 -12.38 -25.80 25.39
CA ALA A 246 -13.07 -26.75 24.52
C ALA A 246 -13.91 -26.06 23.44
N GLN A 247 -14.69 -25.03 23.80
CA GLN A 247 -15.51 -24.25 22.86
C GLN A 247 -14.67 -23.60 21.74
N GLN A 248 -13.46 -23.12 22.06
CA GLN A 248 -12.55 -22.51 21.08
C GLN A 248 -11.56 -23.47 20.44
N ALA A 249 -11.54 -24.76 20.82
CA ALA A 249 -10.48 -25.69 20.45
C ALA A 249 -10.32 -25.89 18.93
N ARG A 250 -11.42 -25.82 18.17
CA ARG A 250 -11.40 -25.86 16.69
C ARG A 250 -10.57 -24.74 16.07
N HIS A 251 -10.56 -23.55 16.68
CA HIS A 251 -9.81 -22.39 16.19
C HIS A 251 -8.35 -22.43 16.63
N LEU A 252 -8.03 -23.05 17.77
CA LEU A 252 -6.67 -23.09 18.33
C LEU A 252 -5.63 -23.79 17.44
N LEU A 253 -6.04 -24.61 16.47
CA LEU A 253 -5.14 -25.28 15.52
C LEU A 253 -5.21 -24.73 14.09
N LEU A 254 -6.10 -23.77 13.77
CA LEU A 254 -6.36 -23.40 12.38
C LEU A 254 -5.11 -22.84 11.68
N PHE A 255 -4.39 -21.94 12.34
CA PHE A 255 -3.20 -21.26 11.79
C PHE A 255 -1.88 -21.56 12.54
N THR A 256 -1.82 -22.60 13.38
CA THR A 256 -0.56 -23.06 13.99
C THR A 256 0.44 -23.51 12.92
N GLN A 257 1.74 -23.33 13.15
CA GLN A 257 2.77 -23.63 12.15
C GLN A 257 3.26 -25.08 12.19
N SER A 258 3.36 -25.69 13.38
CA SER A 258 3.85 -27.05 13.60
C SER A 258 2.83 -27.94 14.31
N VAL A 259 2.10 -27.41 15.29
CA VAL A 259 1.15 -28.21 16.08
C VAL A 259 -0.03 -28.65 15.20
N SER A 260 -0.29 -29.94 15.17
CA SER A 260 -1.37 -30.58 14.42
C SER A 260 -2.34 -31.37 15.32
N SER A 261 -2.01 -31.58 16.59
CA SER A 261 -2.86 -32.27 17.57
C SER A 261 -2.89 -31.53 18.91
N PHE A 262 -4.09 -31.38 19.47
CA PHE A 262 -4.33 -30.81 20.80
C PHE A 262 -5.24 -31.74 21.61
N ARG A 263 -4.89 -32.02 22.87
CA ARG A 263 -5.71 -32.82 23.79
C ARG A 263 -5.96 -32.12 25.11
N LEU A 264 -7.14 -32.39 25.67
CA LEU A 264 -7.53 -32.03 27.03
C LEU A 264 -7.85 -33.31 27.80
N LEU A 265 -7.14 -33.54 28.91
CA LEU A 265 -7.28 -34.72 29.76
C LEU A 265 -7.66 -34.31 31.20
N HIS A 266 -8.34 -35.20 31.93
CA HIS A 266 -8.54 -35.11 33.37
C HIS A 266 -7.80 -36.25 34.06
N LEU A 267 -6.93 -35.91 35.01
CA LEU A 267 -6.16 -36.85 35.81
C LEU A 267 -6.68 -36.83 37.26
N ARG A 268 -7.05 -38.00 37.77
CA ARG A 268 -7.64 -38.16 39.10
C ARG A 268 -7.26 -39.49 39.74
N ASP A 269 -7.47 -39.58 41.04
CA ASP A 269 -7.39 -40.83 41.78
C ASP A 269 -8.62 -41.69 41.47
N GLY A 270 -8.41 -42.98 41.18
CA GLY A 270 -9.45 -44.00 41.03
C GLY A 270 -10.03 -44.44 42.37
N LEU A 271 -11.22 -45.06 42.34
CA LEU A 271 -11.88 -45.59 43.54
C LEU A 271 -11.09 -46.73 44.22
N ASP A 272 -10.17 -47.34 43.48
CA ASP A 272 -9.23 -48.39 43.88
C ASP A 272 -7.82 -47.84 44.22
N GLY A 273 -7.62 -46.52 44.13
CA GLY A 273 -6.31 -45.88 44.27
C GLY A 273 -5.41 -45.96 43.02
N SER A 274 -5.92 -46.47 41.89
CA SER A 274 -5.21 -46.42 40.60
C SER A 274 -5.20 -45.00 40.02
N LEU A 275 -4.23 -44.69 39.16
CA LEU A 275 -4.18 -43.42 38.45
C LEU A 275 -5.11 -43.46 37.23
N GLN A 276 -6.18 -42.66 37.23
CA GLN A 276 -7.17 -42.62 36.14
C GLN A 276 -6.96 -41.38 35.28
N THR A 277 -6.83 -41.57 33.97
CA THR A 277 -6.64 -40.50 32.97
C THR A 277 -7.78 -40.51 31.95
N ASP A 278 -8.76 -39.64 32.16
CA ASP A 278 -9.94 -39.53 31.31
C ASP A 278 -9.64 -38.54 30.15
N THR A 279 -9.84 -38.97 28.90
CA THR A 279 -9.71 -38.06 27.73
C THR A 279 -11.01 -37.28 27.58
N LEU A 280 -10.95 -35.95 27.69
CA LEU A 280 -12.10 -35.06 27.60
C LEU A 280 -12.36 -34.65 26.14
N LEU A 281 -11.29 -34.21 25.47
CA LEU A 281 -11.32 -33.61 24.14
C LEU A 281 -10.02 -33.94 23.41
N LYS A 282 -10.13 -34.21 22.12
CA LYS A 282 -9.02 -34.27 21.16
C LYS A 282 -9.40 -33.47 19.92
N VAL A 283 -8.55 -32.54 19.53
CA VAL A 283 -8.63 -31.86 18.23
C VAL A 283 -7.44 -32.27 17.39
N SER A 284 -7.67 -32.56 16.11
CA SER A 284 -6.60 -32.83 15.16
C SER A 284 -6.80 -32.08 13.86
N ARG A 285 -5.70 -31.68 13.25
CA ARG A 285 -5.64 -30.99 11.95
C ARG A 285 -4.90 -31.87 10.96
N SER A 286 -5.49 -32.09 9.79
CA SER A 286 -4.88 -32.84 8.70
C SER A 286 -5.00 -32.11 7.36
N LEU A 287 -4.10 -32.43 6.43
CA LEU A 287 -4.12 -31.92 5.06
C LEU A 287 -4.99 -32.84 4.19
N ILE A 288 -6.05 -32.29 3.57
CA ILE A 288 -6.86 -33.00 2.57
C ILE A 288 -6.19 -32.91 1.20
N LYS A 289 -5.79 -31.70 0.79
CA LYS A 289 -5.21 -31.42 -0.53
C LYS A 289 -4.31 -30.19 -0.45
N CYS A 290 -3.08 -30.28 -0.94
CA CYS A 290 -2.28 -29.10 -1.27
C CYS A 290 -2.65 -28.65 -2.69
N PHE A 291 -3.05 -27.40 -2.89
CA PHE A 291 -3.34 -26.83 -4.21
C PHE A 291 -2.15 -26.03 -4.78
N ARG A 292 -1.39 -25.39 -3.90
CA ARG A 292 -0.16 -24.65 -4.22
C ARG A 292 0.77 -24.80 -3.00
N PRO A 293 1.92 -25.49 -3.12
CA PRO A 293 2.85 -25.63 -2.02
C PRO A 293 3.51 -24.29 -1.69
N LEU A 294 3.99 -24.14 -0.46
CA LEU A 294 4.80 -22.99 -0.07
C LEU A 294 6.12 -22.96 -0.87
N PRO A 295 6.60 -21.78 -1.32
CA PRO A 295 7.91 -21.66 -1.97
C PRO A 295 9.03 -22.25 -1.12
N GLY A 296 9.96 -22.97 -1.75
CA GLY A 296 11.06 -23.68 -1.08
C GLY A 296 10.71 -25.06 -0.52
N THR A 297 9.43 -25.44 -0.46
CA THR A 297 9.00 -26.76 0.00
C THR A 297 8.84 -27.76 -1.16
N SER A 298 8.94 -29.06 -0.86
CA SER A 298 8.72 -30.14 -1.84
C SER A 298 7.24 -30.32 -2.17
N GLU A 299 6.93 -30.89 -3.34
CA GLU A 299 5.57 -31.33 -3.69
C GLU A 299 5.05 -32.48 -2.80
N SER A 300 5.91 -33.12 -1.99
CA SER A 300 5.46 -34.12 -1.02
C SER A 300 4.62 -33.48 0.09
N ALA A 301 3.34 -33.86 0.12
CA ALA A 301 2.27 -33.18 0.85
C ALA A 301 2.25 -33.51 2.36
N ASP A 302 3.35 -33.28 3.07
CA ASP A 302 3.36 -33.28 4.54
C ASP A 302 2.75 -31.97 5.07
N LEU A 303 1.84 -32.05 6.05
CA LEU A 303 1.15 -30.87 6.59
C LEU A 303 2.14 -29.82 7.16
N ARG A 304 3.21 -30.26 7.82
CA ARG A 304 4.09 -29.41 8.61
C ARG A 304 4.99 -28.53 7.74
N SER A 305 5.52 -29.03 6.63
CA SER A 305 6.23 -28.17 5.66
C SER A 305 5.30 -27.09 5.10
N GLN A 306 4.03 -27.42 4.86
CA GLN A 306 3.05 -26.52 4.27
C GLN A 306 2.44 -25.50 5.26
N THR A 307 2.52 -25.75 6.58
CA THR A 307 2.03 -24.80 7.61
C THR A 307 3.12 -23.95 8.25
N ARG A 308 4.42 -24.23 8.05
CA ARG A 308 5.55 -23.41 8.55
C ARG A 308 5.80 -22.15 7.71
N VAL A 309 4.74 -21.37 7.58
CA VAL A 309 4.60 -20.15 6.78
C VAL A 309 5.72 -19.12 7.04
N LEU A 310 6.08 -18.85 8.30
CA LEU A 310 7.12 -17.86 8.62
C LEU A 310 8.53 -18.36 8.24
N ALA A 311 8.79 -19.66 8.35
CA ALA A 311 10.07 -20.24 7.92
C ALA A 311 10.22 -20.18 6.40
N ALA A 312 9.19 -20.63 5.65
CA ALA A 312 9.18 -20.54 4.20
C ALA A 312 9.30 -19.09 3.69
N ALA A 313 8.63 -18.13 4.35
CA ALA A 313 8.76 -16.72 4.01
C ALA A 313 10.16 -16.15 4.30
N ALA A 314 10.82 -16.59 5.38
CA ALA A 314 12.20 -16.20 5.69
C ALA A 314 13.18 -16.76 4.65
N GLU A 315 13.05 -18.04 4.29
CA GLU A 315 13.87 -18.70 3.27
C GLU A 315 13.67 -18.08 1.88
N TYR A 316 12.42 -17.82 1.49
CA TYR A 316 12.10 -17.13 0.24
C TYR A 316 12.71 -15.72 0.15
N LEU A 317 12.78 -14.98 1.26
CA LEU A 317 13.39 -13.65 1.31
C LEU A 317 14.93 -13.67 1.45
N ALA A 318 15.52 -14.83 1.76
CA ALA A 318 16.97 -15.01 1.91
C ALA A 318 17.64 -15.67 0.68
N GLY A 319 16.88 -16.35 -0.17
CA GLY A 319 17.38 -16.97 -1.40
C GLY A 319 17.67 -15.96 -2.51
N ASP A 320 18.91 -15.95 -3.02
CA ASP A 320 19.39 -15.00 -4.04
C ASP A 320 18.99 -15.38 -5.49
N ASN A 321 17.90 -16.14 -5.65
CA ASN A 321 17.35 -16.56 -6.94
C ASN A 321 15.84 -16.23 -6.96
N GLY A 322 15.31 -15.49 -7.94
CA GLY A 322 15.59 -15.66 -9.37
C GLY A 322 14.95 -16.93 -9.96
N GLY A 323 14.37 -17.81 -9.12
CA GLY A 323 13.90 -19.15 -9.48
C GLY A 323 12.42 -19.45 -9.18
N ALA A 324 11.63 -18.46 -8.75
CA ALA A 324 10.17 -18.61 -8.68
C ALA A 324 9.57 -18.40 -10.08
N VAL A 325 9.13 -19.48 -10.72
CA VAL A 325 8.62 -19.50 -12.12
C VAL A 325 7.40 -18.58 -12.32
N ASP A 326 6.73 -18.13 -11.25
CA ASP A 326 5.50 -17.31 -11.31
C ASP A 326 5.42 -16.16 -10.28
N GLY A 327 6.57 -15.60 -9.89
CA GLY A 327 6.68 -14.21 -9.40
C GLY A 327 6.00 -13.80 -8.06
N SER A 328 5.40 -14.72 -7.29
CA SER A 328 4.72 -14.38 -6.02
C SER A 328 4.84 -15.47 -4.94
N PHE A 329 5.08 -15.07 -3.68
CA PHE A 329 4.98 -15.98 -2.54
C PHE A 329 3.50 -16.15 -2.15
N ALA A 330 2.96 -17.33 -2.43
CA ALA A 330 1.65 -17.76 -1.97
C ALA A 330 1.58 -19.28 -1.82
N GLY A 331 0.73 -19.75 -0.90
CA GLY A 331 0.45 -21.17 -0.65
C GLY A 331 -1.05 -21.40 -0.40
N GLN A 332 -1.55 -22.58 -0.73
CA GLN A 332 -2.98 -22.89 -0.71
C GLN A 332 -3.26 -24.34 -0.32
N LEU A 333 -4.03 -24.54 0.76
CA LEU A 333 -4.28 -25.84 1.38
C LEU A 333 -5.77 -26.04 1.67
N LYS A 334 -6.29 -27.25 1.41
CA LYS A 334 -7.55 -27.73 1.98
C LYS A 334 -7.22 -28.51 3.26
N LEU A 335 -7.62 -27.99 4.41
CA LEU A 335 -7.38 -28.56 5.73
C LEU A 335 -8.68 -29.16 6.28
N HIS A 336 -8.54 -30.21 7.08
CA HIS A 336 -9.59 -30.78 7.92
C HIS A 336 -9.26 -30.50 9.38
N ILE A 337 -10.23 -30.06 10.17
CA ILE A 337 -10.13 -29.97 11.63
C ILE A 337 -11.21 -30.89 12.21
N ASP A 338 -10.77 -31.96 12.87
CA ASP A 338 -11.64 -32.94 13.53
C ASP A 338 -11.63 -32.72 15.05
N VAL A 339 -12.82 -32.62 15.65
CA VAL A 339 -13.03 -32.39 17.08
C VAL A 339 -13.77 -33.59 17.69
N GLN A 340 -13.07 -34.37 18.51
CA GLN A 340 -13.58 -35.54 19.21
C GLN A 340 -13.75 -35.21 20.69
N ILE A 341 -14.96 -35.36 21.23
CA ILE A 341 -15.27 -35.16 22.66
C ILE A 341 -15.84 -36.43 23.26
N ASN A 342 -15.36 -36.80 24.44
CA ASN A 342 -15.96 -37.85 25.24
C ASN A 342 -17.02 -37.22 26.15
N GLU A 343 -18.28 -37.25 25.72
CA GLU A 343 -19.37 -36.53 26.42
C GLU A 343 -19.48 -36.88 27.91
N THR A 344 -19.33 -38.16 28.25
CA THR A 344 -19.46 -38.65 29.64
C THR A 344 -18.42 -38.03 30.56
N GLU A 345 -17.19 -37.93 30.08
CA GLU A 345 -16.05 -37.41 30.83
C GLU A 345 -16.03 -35.88 30.82
N ALA A 346 -16.32 -35.25 29.66
CA ALA A 346 -16.45 -33.81 29.51
C ALA A 346 -17.56 -33.22 30.42
N LYS A 347 -18.74 -33.85 30.47
CA LYS A 347 -19.83 -33.45 31.38
C LYS A 347 -19.44 -33.61 32.86
N ARG A 348 -18.65 -34.63 33.23
CA ARG A 348 -18.16 -34.81 34.61
C ARG A 348 -17.29 -33.65 35.07
N VAL A 349 -16.50 -33.06 34.17
CA VAL A 349 -15.70 -31.85 34.42
C VAL A 349 -16.41 -30.54 34.04
N GLY A 350 -17.72 -30.55 33.77
CA GLY A 350 -18.52 -29.34 33.57
C GLY A 350 -18.30 -28.61 32.24
N ILE A 351 -17.78 -29.30 31.22
CA ILE A 351 -17.69 -28.77 29.85
C ILE A 351 -19.06 -28.94 29.16
N ASP A 352 -19.56 -27.89 28.52
CA ASP A 352 -20.83 -27.97 27.77
C ASP A 352 -20.62 -28.61 26.39
N THR A 353 -21.09 -29.85 26.25
CA THR A 353 -20.99 -30.62 25.01
C THR A 353 -22.05 -30.23 23.97
N ASN A 354 -23.07 -29.43 24.33
CA ASN A 354 -24.09 -29.00 23.37
C ASN A 354 -23.56 -27.96 22.39
N VAL A 355 -22.61 -27.12 22.83
CA VAL A 355 -21.88 -26.14 22.00
C VAL A 355 -20.78 -26.82 21.17
N ALA A 356 -20.32 -27.98 21.63
CA ALA A 356 -19.22 -28.73 21.05
C ALA A 356 -19.65 -30.16 20.62
N ILE A 357 -20.75 -30.26 19.87
CA ILE A 357 -21.08 -31.46 19.09
C ILE A 357 -19.84 -31.85 18.28
N THR A 358 -19.54 -33.16 18.19
CA THR A 358 -18.48 -33.73 17.34
C THR A 358 -18.52 -33.11 15.94
N ALA A 359 -17.62 -32.16 15.69
CA ALA A 359 -17.69 -31.27 14.55
C ALA A 359 -16.39 -31.39 13.75
N SER A 360 -16.54 -31.69 12.47
CA SER A 360 -15.44 -31.75 11.52
C SER A 360 -15.58 -30.62 10.52
N ASP A 361 -14.64 -29.67 10.54
CA ASP A 361 -14.67 -28.48 9.69
C ASP A 361 -13.64 -28.60 8.56
N ASN A 362 -14.07 -28.39 7.31
CA ASN A 362 -13.18 -28.27 6.15
C ASN A 362 -12.86 -26.79 5.92
N TRP A 363 -11.59 -26.47 5.70
CA TRP A 363 -11.12 -25.09 5.48
C TRP A 363 -10.25 -25.00 4.24
N LEU A 364 -10.52 -24.03 3.36
CA LEU A 364 -9.52 -23.55 2.42
C LEU A 364 -8.69 -22.47 3.12
N VAL A 365 -7.41 -22.75 3.35
CA VAL A 365 -6.43 -21.77 3.82
C VAL A 365 -5.59 -21.29 2.64
N SER A 366 -5.56 -19.98 2.44
CA SER A 366 -4.74 -19.29 1.44
C SER A 366 -3.81 -18.34 2.17
N VAL A 367 -2.53 -18.30 1.79
CA VAL A 367 -1.50 -17.47 2.44
C VAL A 367 -0.69 -16.71 1.40
N ALA A 368 -0.34 -15.47 1.71
CA ALA A 368 0.46 -14.60 0.85
C ALA A 368 1.39 -13.68 1.66
N LEU A 369 2.51 -13.30 1.05
CA LEU A 369 3.47 -12.33 1.60
C LEU A 369 3.22 -10.95 0.97
N GLY A 370 3.10 -9.92 1.79
CA GLY A 370 3.06 -8.54 1.33
C GLY A 370 4.39 -8.11 0.73
N SER A 371 4.36 -7.42 -0.41
CA SER A 371 5.53 -7.06 -1.21
C SER A 371 5.83 -5.55 -1.26
N GLY A 372 4.95 -4.70 -0.71
CA GLY A 372 4.99 -3.24 -0.85
C GLY A 372 5.41 -2.51 0.43
N GLU A 373 4.52 -1.65 0.95
CA GLU A 373 4.68 -0.89 2.19
C GLU A 373 5.01 -1.82 3.37
N SER A 374 4.33 -2.96 3.46
CA SER A 374 4.51 -3.92 4.56
C SER A 374 5.92 -4.55 4.59
N LEU A 375 6.46 -4.94 3.43
CA LEU A 375 7.83 -5.47 3.32
C LEU A 375 8.90 -4.41 3.58
N LYS A 376 8.66 -3.17 3.14
CA LYS A 376 9.53 -2.03 3.46
C LYS A 376 9.58 -1.78 4.97
N MET A 377 8.42 -1.72 5.64
CA MET A 377 8.37 -1.57 7.10
C MET A 377 9.10 -2.70 7.83
N SER A 378 8.83 -3.96 7.45
CA SER A 378 9.44 -5.16 8.04
C SER A 378 10.98 -5.15 7.95
N ARG A 379 11.53 -4.71 6.80
CA ARG A 379 12.98 -4.62 6.58
C ARG A 379 13.63 -3.40 7.24
N GLN A 380 12.92 -2.29 7.41
CA GLN A 380 13.46 -1.03 7.93
C GLN A 380 13.41 -0.91 9.46
N ARG A 381 12.55 -1.67 10.14
CA ARG A 381 12.32 -1.53 11.57
C ARG A 381 12.50 -2.85 12.32
N GLU A 382 13.57 -2.90 13.11
CA GLU A 382 13.82 -3.99 14.06
C GLU A 382 12.59 -4.24 14.96
N GLY A 383 12.29 -5.50 15.23
CA GLY A 383 11.12 -5.94 15.99
C GLY A 383 9.90 -6.33 15.14
N LEU A 384 9.66 -5.74 13.96
CA LEU A 384 8.51 -6.14 13.11
C LEU A 384 8.66 -7.58 12.56
N SER A 385 7.53 -8.27 12.39
CA SER A 385 7.53 -9.64 11.83
C SER A 385 7.62 -9.62 10.30
N LEU A 386 7.73 -10.79 9.68
CA LEU A 386 7.56 -10.91 8.23
C LEU A 386 6.12 -10.54 7.85
N PRO A 387 5.89 -9.84 6.72
CA PRO A 387 4.58 -9.31 6.34
C PRO A 387 3.68 -10.38 5.72
N VAL A 388 3.45 -11.48 6.44
CA VAL A 388 2.64 -12.60 5.95
C VAL A 388 1.24 -12.52 6.53
N ALA A 389 0.25 -12.82 5.70
CA ALA A 389 -1.13 -13.01 6.12
C ALA A 389 -1.75 -14.22 5.44
N SER A 390 -2.75 -14.81 6.11
CA SER A 390 -3.55 -15.93 5.61
C SER A 390 -5.03 -15.60 5.76
N VAL A 391 -5.85 -16.15 4.88
CA VAL A 391 -7.30 -16.24 5.09
C VAL A 391 -7.73 -17.70 5.20
N ALA A 392 -8.76 -17.98 5.97
CA ALA A 392 -9.41 -19.29 6.02
C ALA A 392 -10.91 -19.17 5.72
N VAL A 393 -11.33 -19.85 4.65
CA VAL A 393 -12.72 -19.95 4.20
C VAL A 393 -13.26 -21.32 4.58
N ARG A 394 -14.37 -21.36 5.31
CA ARG A 394 -15.01 -22.62 5.72
C ARG A 394 -15.80 -23.22 4.55
N LEU A 395 -15.65 -24.51 4.36
CA LEU A 395 -16.30 -25.31 3.31
C LEU A 395 -17.24 -26.31 3.97
N SER A 396 -18.26 -26.73 3.20
CA SER A 396 -19.18 -27.77 3.64
C SER A 396 -18.49 -29.11 3.91
N ALA A 397 -19.19 -30.04 4.58
CA ALA A 397 -18.65 -31.37 4.89
C ALA A 397 -18.19 -32.15 3.64
N GLY A 398 -18.89 -32.01 2.51
CA GLY A 398 -18.45 -32.54 1.20
C GLY A 398 -17.35 -31.70 0.53
N GLY A 399 -17.16 -30.46 0.98
CA GLY A 399 -16.13 -29.54 0.49
C GLY A 399 -16.32 -29.08 -0.95
N ILE A 400 -17.58 -29.02 -1.38
CA ILE A 400 -18.07 -28.62 -2.72
C ILE A 400 -18.77 -27.25 -2.72
N ALA A 401 -19.08 -26.72 -1.53
CA ALA A 401 -19.73 -25.44 -1.32
C ALA A 401 -19.05 -24.69 -0.16
N ILE A 402 -19.18 -23.36 -0.15
CA ILE A 402 -18.76 -22.51 0.97
C ILE A 402 -19.86 -22.49 2.04
N GLU A 403 -19.47 -22.55 3.30
CA GLU A 403 -20.34 -22.30 4.46
C GLU A 403 -19.82 -21.06 5.21
N PRO A 404 -20.26 -19.84 4.83
CA PRO A 404 -19.73 -18.59 5.39
C PRO A 404 -19.88 -18.54 6.92
N VAL A 405 -18.89 -18.00 7.63
CA VAL A 405 -19.00 -17.82 9.09
C VAL A 405 -19.79 -16.55 9.41
N ASN A 406 -20.67 -16.59 10.41
CA ASN A 406 -21.53 -15.46 10.79
C ASN A 406 -20.73 -14.18 11.14
N ARG A 407 -19.56 -14.36 11.77
CA ARG A 407 -18.54 -13.33 12.00
C ARG A 407 -17.17 -13.98 11.92
N GLY A 408 -16.25 -13.36 11.19
CA GLY A 408 -14.86 -13.77 11.13
C GLY A 408 -14.14 -13.46 12.43
N VAL A 409 -13.05 -14.16 12.71
CA VAL A 409 -12.18 -13.92 13.87
C VAL A 409 -10.81 -13.51 13.35
N ALA A 410 -10.18 -12.54 14.03
CA ALA A 410 -8.79 -12.17 13.78
C ALA A 410 -7.82 -13.14 14.48
N PHE A 411 -6.74 -13.51 13.82
CA PHE A 411 -5.72 -14.41 14.35
C PHE A 411 -4.33 -13.75 14.30
N CYS A 412 -3.57 -13.96 15.37
CA CYS A 412 -2.10 -13.87 15.36
C CYS A 412 -1.56 -15.29 15.56
N PHE A 413 -1.76 -16.15 14.56
CA PHE A 413 -1.58 -17.61 14.55
C PHE A 413 -2.52 -18.38 15.50
N LEU A 414 -2.89 -17.78 16.63
CA LEU A 414 -3.98 -18.17 17.52
C LEU A 414 -5.10 -17.12 17.52
N PRO A 415 -6.35 -17.52 17.86
CA PRO A 415 -7.50 -16.62 17.80
C PRO A 415 -7.40 -15.48 18.83
N LEU A 416 -7.53 -14.25 18.34
CA LEU A 416 -7.70 -13.06 19.17
C LEU A 416 -9.18 -12.94 19.60
N PRO A 417 -9.49 -12.28 20.73
CA PRO A 417 -10.86 -11.97 21.13
C PRO A 417 -11.43 -10.79 20.31
N ILE A 418 -11.25 -10.82 18.98
CA ILE A 418 -11.56 -9.75 18.03
C ILE A 418 -12.39 -10.35 16.90
N GLU A 419 -13.66 -9.99 16.87
CA GLU A 419 -14.55 -10.29 15.75
C GLU A 419 -14.31 -9.31 14.60
N SER A 420 -14.46 -9.81 13.39
CA SER A 420 -14.45 -9.04 12.14
C SER A 420 -15.82 -9.11 11.48
N PRO A 421 -16.22 -8.10 10.70
CA PRO A 421 -17.44 -8.14 9.90
C PRO A 421 -17.31 -9.01 8.64
N LEU A 422 -16.19 -9.70 8.46
CA LEU A 422 -15.88 -10.55 7.32
C LEU A 422 -16.51 -11.94 7.51
N LEU A 423 -16.83 -12.63 6.42
CA LEU A 423 -17.45 -13.96 6.45
C LEU A 423 -16.44 -15.11 6.35
N PHE A 424 -15.19 -14.82 6.72
CA PHE A 424 -14.02 -15.71 6.72
C PHE A 424 -13.06 -15.28 7.84
N HIS A 425 -12.07 -16.10 8.17
CA HIS A 425 -11.07 -15.77 9.20
C HIS A 425 -9.81 -15.17 8.58
N VAL A 426 -9.17 -14.22 9.29
CA VAL A 426 -7.95 -13.54 8.82
C VAL A 426 -6.84 -13.69 9.86
N ASN A 427 -5.69 -14.19 9.42
CA ASN A 427 -4.49 -14.37 10.20
C ASN A 427 -3.37 -13.45 9.70
N ALA A 428 -2.71 -12.72 10.60
CA ALA A 428 -1.46 -12.02 10.29
C ALA A 428 -0.68 -11.74 11.57
N ALA A 429 0.56 -11.27 11.46
CA ALA A 429 1.33 -10.78 12.61
C ALA A 429 0.87 -9.37 13.04
N PHE A 430 -0.40 -9.21 13.40
CA PHE A 430 -1.00 -7.91 13.74
C PHE A 430 -0.37 -7.29 15.00
N ALA A 431 -0.26 -5.97 14.99
CA ALA A 431 -0.09 -5.19 16.20
C ALA A 431 -1.42 -5.10 16.96
N VAL A 432 -1.39 -5.46 18.25
CA VAL A 432 -2.54 -5.42 19.15
C VAL A 432 -2.28 -4.42 20.27
N THR A 433 -3.36 -3.79 20.74
CA THR A 433 -3.34 -2.95 21.95
C THR A 433 -2.78 -3.71 23.15
N SER A 434 -2.31 -2.98 24.18
CA SER A 434 -1.81 -3.57 25.44
C SER A 434 -2.77 -4.61 26.03
N SER A 435 -4.07 -4.31 26.02
CA SER A 435 -5.15 -5.22 26.47
C SER A 435 -5.34 -6.49 25.63
N ARG A 436 -4.74 -6.55 24.43
CA ARG A 436 -4.94 -7.55 23.36
C ARG A 436 -6.40 -7.75 22.90
N ARG A 437 -7.32 -6.84 23.25
CA ARG A 437 -8.75 -6.89 22.90
C ARG A 437 -9.11 -6.17 21.60
N TYR A 438 -8.19 -5.38 21.07
CA TYR A 438 -8.36 -4.60 19.84
C TYR A 438 -7.05 -4.60 19.06
N LEU A 439 -7.15 -4.56 17.72
CA LEU A 439 -6.03 -4.26 16.85
C LEU A 439 -5.70 -2.77 16.99
N GLU A 440 -4.42 -2.42 16.83
CA GLU A 440 -4.03 -1.01 16.78
C GLU A 440 -4.58 -0.32 15.52
N GLU A 441 -5.18 0.86 15.68
CA GLU A 441 -5.69 1.72 14.61
C GLU A 441 -4.92 3.04 14.58
N ALA A 442 -4.62 3.58 13.40
CA ALA A 442 -3.99 4.90 13.30
C ALA A 442 -5.04 6.00 13.44
N THR A 443 -4.80 6.97 14.31
CA THR A 443 -5.75 8.06 14.59
C THR A 443 -5.49 9.28 13.71
N MET A 444 -6.46 10.21 13.64
CA MET A 444 -6.36 11.38 12.74
C MET A 444 -5.22 12.33 13.09
N ASP A 445 -4.82 12.39 14.37
CA ASP A 445 -3.75 13.26 14.87
C ASP A 445 -2.34 12.75 14.50
N GLU A 446 -2.23 11.55 13.90
CA GLU A 446 -0.97 10.86 13.64
C GLU A 446 -0.56 10.86 12.15
N ALA A 447 -1.26 11.65 11.32
CA ALA A 447 -1.05 11.72 9.87
C ALA A 447 0.33 12.25 9.43
N GLU A 448 1.11 12.86 10.34
CA GLU A 448 2.42 13.49 10.06
C GLU A 448 3.59 12.50 9.91
N GLY A 449 3.44 11.44 9.11
CA GLY A 449 4.56 10.59 8.66
C GLY A 449 5.29 9.76 9.73
N ARG A 450 4.97 9.93 11.02
CA ARG A 450 5.52 9.15 12.13
C ARG A 450 5.03 7.69 12.06
N TRP A 451 5.78 6.79 12.69
CA TRP A 451 5.38 5.39 12.82
C TRP A 451 4.27 5.26 13.86
N HIS A 452 3.21 4.51 13.52
CA HIS A 452 2.21 4.04 14.45
C HIS A 452 1.94 2.54 14.18
N PRO A 453 1.74 1.68 15.20
CA PRO A 453 1.44 0.26 14.99
C PRO A 453 0.22 0.00 14.09
N GLY A 454 -0.78 0.90 14.10
CA GLY A 454 -1.94 0.79 13.21
C GLY A 454 -1.60 0.91 11.71
N ARG A 455 -0.51 1.59 11.34
CA ARG A 455 -0.04 1.63 9.94
C ARG A 455 0.48 0.27 9.46
N TRP A 456 1.10 -0.50 10.35
CA TRP A 456 1.53 -1.87 10.07
C TRP A 456 0.33 -2.80 9.82
N ASN A 457 -0.70 -2.71 10.66
CA ASN A 457 -1.97 -3.44 10.44
C ASN A 457 -2.62 -3.07 9.10
N ALA A 458 -2.70 -1.78 8.79
CA ALA A 458 -3.27 -1.31 7.52
C ALA A 458 -2.49 -1.82 6.30
N ALA A 459 -1.16 -1.86 6.35
CA ALA A 459 -0.32 -2.39 5.28
C ALA A 459 -0.46 -3.92 5.12
N LEU A 460 -0.48 -4.68 6.23
CA LEU A 460 -0.76 -6.12 6.21
C LEU A 460 -2.12 -6.45 5.58
N LEU A 461 -3.15 -5.69 5.95
CA LEU A 461 -4.52 -5.89 5.46
C LEU A 461 -4.65 -5.55 3.97
N ARG A 462 -4.08 -4.41 3.55
CA ARG A 462 -4.14 -3.93 2.16
C ARG A 462 -3.34 -4.78 1.18
N GLU A 463 -2.22 -5.35 1.62
CA GLU A 463 -1.32 -6.12 0.76
C GLU A 463 -1.48 -7.62 0.99
N ALA A 464 -0.91 -8.15 2.07
CA ALA A 464 -0.81 -9.60 2.30
C ALA A 464 -2.18 -10.28 2.43
N ALA A 465 -3.09 -9.73 3.25
CA ALA A 465 -4.40 -10.34 3.48
C ALA A 465 -5.31 -10.21 2.25
N CYS A 466 -5.21 -9.09 1.52
CA CYS A 466 -5.89 -8.89 0.24
C CYS A 466 -5.43 -9.93 -0.80
N THR A 467 -4.12 -10.09 -1.00
CA THR A 467 -3.58 -11.11 -1.92
C THR A 467 -4.01 -12.52 -1.51
N ALA A 468 -3.96 -12.85 -0.22
CA ALA A 468 -4.41 -14.14 0.29
C ALA A 468 -5.91 -14.39 0.00
N LEU A 469 -6.77 -13.38 0.16
CA LEU A 469 -8.20 -13.42 -0.14
C LEU A 469 -8.49 -13.58 -1.63
N VAL A 470 -7.85 -12.77 -2.48
CA VAL A 470 -8.01 -12.85 -3.94
C VAL A 470 -7.60 -14.22 -4.44
N SER A 471 -6.43 -14.72 -4.04
CA SER A 471 -6.00 -16.06 -4.43
C SER A 471 -6.88 -17.18 -3.84
N ALA A 472 -7.48 -17.00 -2.67
CA ALA A 472 -8.46 -17.95 -2.14
C ALA A 472 -9.68 -18.04 -3.07
N LEU A 473 -10.22 -16.90 -3.51
CA LEU A 473 -11.34 -16.85 -4.45
C LEU A 473 -10.98 -17.49 -5.79
N GLU A 474 -9.82 -17.18 -6.37
CA GLU A 474 -9.34 -17.84 -7.60
C GLU A 474 -9.25 -19.37 -7.45
N ARG A 475 -8.87 -19.86 -6.27
CA ARG A 475 -8.84 -21.31 -6.00
C ARG A 475 -10.23 -21.91 -5.89
N LEU A 476 -11.16 -21.21 -5.22
CA LEU A 476 -12.56 -21.61 -5.10
C LEU A 476 -13.23 -21.72 -6.48
N THR A 477 -12.96 -20.76 -7.37
CA THR A 477 -13.51 -20.76 -8.74
C THR A 477 -12.86 -21.82 -9.62
N ALA A 478 -11.53 -22.00 -9.55
CA ALA A 478 -10.81 -23.04 -10.30
C ALA A 478 -11.23 -24.48 -9.92
N GLU A 479 -11.59 -24.72 -8.65
CA GLU A 479 -12.10 -26.02 -8.18
C GLU A 479 -13.64 -26.13 -8.27
N ASN A 480 -14.32 -25.14 -8.88
CA ASN A 480 -15.79 -25.06 -9.02
C ASN A 480 -16.57 -25.19 -7.70
N ILE A 481 -16.02 -24.65 -6.60
CA ILE A 481 -16.68 -24.65 -5.29
C ILE A 481 -17.78 -23.59 -5.29
N THR A 482 -19.02 -24.00 -5.03
CA THR A 482 -20.19 -23.11 -5.12
C THR A 482 -20.22 -22.08 -3.98
N GLY A 483 -20.67 -20.86 -4.31
CA GLY A 483 -20.85 -19.79 -3.34
C GLY A 483 -19.68 -18.80 -3.18
N ALA A 484 -18.63 -18.85 -4.02
CA ALA A 484 -17.50 -17.91 -3.96
C ALA A 484 -17.87 -16.40 -3.86
N PRO A 485 -18.92 -15.89 -4.56
CA PRO A 485 -19.35 -14.49 -4.40
C PRO A 485 -19.93 -14.15 -3.02
N SER A 486 -20.39 -15.13 -2.24
CA SER A 486 -21.09 -14.89 -0.95
C SER A 486 -20.17 -14.42 0.17
N ILE A 487 -18.85 -14.64 0.06
CA ILE A 487 -17.85 -14.22 1.05
C ILE A 487 -17.14 -12.91 0.70
N TRP A 488 -17.57 -12.23 -0.37
CA TRP A 488 -17.01 -10.93 -0.73
C TRP A 488 -17.27 -9.90 0.38
N PRO A 489 -16.27 -9.13 0.83
CA PRO A 489 -16.47 -8.15 1.89
C PRO A 489 -17.53 -7.10 1.52
N LEU A 490 -18.45 -6.83 2.45
CA LEU A 490 -19.49 -5.83 2.24
C LEU A 490 -18.91 -4.41 2.37
N LEU A 491 -19.21 -3.53 1.43
CA LEU A 491 -18.77 -2.13 1.46
C LEU A 491 -19.41 -1.30 2.60
N GLU A 492 -20.50 -1.79 3.18
CA GLU A 492 -21.12 -1.21 4.40
C GLU A 492 -20.33 -1.54 5.67
N ALA A 493 -19.49 -2.58 5.64
CA ALA A 493 -18.58 -2.94 6.73
C ALA A 493 -17.26 -2.15 6.71
N ASN A 494 -17.15 -1.11 5.88
CA ASN A 494 -15.94 -0.34 5.63
C ASN A 494 -15.60 0.69 6.74
N ASN A 495 -15.78 0.30 8.01
CA ASN A 495 -15.51 1.12 9.20
C ASN A 495 -14.48 0.42 10.11
N GLY A 496 -13.53 1.19 10.68
CA GLY A 496 -12.49 0.69 11.58
C GLY A 496 -11.36 -0.10 10.90
N VAL A 497 -10.59 -0.88 11.68
CA VAL A 497 -9.35 -1.56 11.24
C VAL A 497 -9.43 -2.25 9.87
N TRP A 498 -10.58 -2.83 9.50
CA TRP A 498 -10.72 -3.71 8.33
C TRP A 498 -10.81 -2.97 6.99
N HIS A 499 -11.04 -1.65 7.00
CA HIS A 499 -11.13 -0.81 5.79
C HIS A 499 -10.03 -1.07 4.75
N PRO A 500 -8.72 -1.16 5.10
CA PRO A 500 -7.66 -1.33 4.11
C PRO A 500 -7.72 -2.66 3.35
N LEU A 501 -8.27 -3.73 3.96
CA LEU A 501 -8.51 -5.00 3.27
C LEU A 501 -9.69 -4.88 2.30
N ILE A 502 -10.79 -4.23 2.72
CA ILE A 502 -11.98 -4.05 1.89
C ILE A 502 -11.67 -3.16 0.68
N GLU A 503 -11.09 -1.98 0.92
CA GLU A 503 -10.64 -1.05 -0.13
C GLU A 503 -9.60 -1.72 -1.05
N GLY A 504 -8.62 -2.42 -0.48
CA GLY A 504 -7.60 -3.16 -1.23
C GLY A 504 -8.22 -4.23 -2.13
N PHE A 505 -9.15 -5.02 -1.59
CA PHE A 505 -9.85 -6.08 -2.32
C PHE A 505 -10.61 -5.54 -3.53
N TYR A 506 -11.46 -4.52 -3.35
CA TYR A 506 -12.21 -3.94 -4.47
C TYR A 506 -11.27 -3.29 -5.50
N ARG A 507 -10.19 -2.61 -5.09
CA ARG A 507 -9.19 -2.11 -6.05
C ARG A 507 -8.52 -3.22 -6.84
N THR A 508 -8.09 -4.30 -6.19
CA THR A 508 -7.39 -5.42 -6.86
C THR A 508 -8.32 -6.18 -7.81
N VAL A 509 -9.53 -6.52 -7.37
CA VAL A 509 -10.51 -7.29 -8.16
C VAL A 509 -11.05 -6.50 -9.35
N PHE A 510 -11.23 -5.18 -9.18
CA PHE A 510 -11.68 -4.29 -10.25
C PHE A 510 -10.51 -3.60 -10.99
N THR A 511 -9.28 -4.12 -10.89
CA THR A 511 -8.18 -3.70 -11.77
C THR A 511 -8.33 -4.35 -13.14
N GLU A 512 -8.38 -3.54 -14.20
CA GLU A 512 -8.44 -4.03 -15.57
C GLU A 512 -7.07 -4.53 -16.05
N SER A 513 -6.89 -5.86 -16.06
CA SER A 513 -5.67 -6.54 -16.51
C SER A 513 -5.98 -7.97 -16.95
N ASP A 514 -5.31 -8.50 -17.97
CA ASP A 514 -5.35 -9.95 -18.29
C ASP A 514 -4.72 -10.82 -17.18
N ARG A 515 -3.97 -10.22 -16.24
CA ARG A 515 -3.45 -10.88 -15.02
C ARG A 515 -4.37 -10.72 -13.81
N ALA A 516 -5.56 -10.12 -13.98
CA ALA A 516 -6.54 -9.98 -12.90
C ALA A 516 -7.18 -11.34 -12.54
N PRO A 517 -7.70 -11.50 -11.31
CA PRO A 517 -8.22 -12.77 -10.84
C PRO A 517 -9.50 -13.22 -11.58
N SER A 518 -9.54 -14.50 -11.97
CA SER A 518 -10.71 -15.10 -12.66
C SER A 518 -11.82 -15.50 -11.68
N ILE A 519 -12.50 -14.48 -11.12
CA ILE A 519 -13.44 -14.64 -10.01
C ILE A 519 -14.86 -14.11 -10.26
N PHE A 520 -15.15 -13.64 -11.47
CA PHE A 520 -16.51 -13.31 -11.89
C PHE A 520 -17.12 -14.48 -12.65
N TYR A 521 -18.30 -14.94 -12.22
CA TYR A 521 -19.03 -15.98 -12.94
C TYR A 521 -19.76 -15.37 -14.13
N THR A 522 -19.77 -16.07 -15.26
CA THR A 522 -20.40 -15.61 -16.50
C THR A 522 -21.12 -16.74 -17.23
N SER A 523 -21.91 -16.37 -18.25
CA SER A 523 -22.54 -17.28 -19.20
C SER A 523 -21.60 -18.32 -19.85
N VAL A 524 -20.28 -18.10 -19.83
CA VAL A 524 -19.23 -19.02 -20.35
C VAL A 524 -18.22 -19.46 -19.29
N GLY A 525 -18.58 -19.40 -18.01
CA GLY A 525 -17.74 -19.80 -16.87
C GLY A 525 -17.01 -18.64 -16.19
N TRP A 526 -16.00 -18.95 -15.37
CA TRP A 526 -15.27 -17.94 -14.60
C TRP A 526 -14.31 -17.12 -15.47
N ARG A 527 -14.32 -15.78 -15.29
CA ARG A 527 -13.54 -14.82 -16.07
C ARG A 527 -12.94 -13.70 -15.19
N PRO A 528 -11.83 -13.07 -15.61
CA PRO A 528 -11.31 -11.84 -15.01
C PRO A 528 -12.10 -10.62 -15.51
N LEU A 529 -12.08 -9.50 -14.78
CA LEU A 529 -12.89 -8.30 -15.11
C LEU A 529 -12.75 -7.86 -16.59
N ALA A 530 -11.53 -7.89 -17.14
CA ALA A 530 -11.24 -7.51 -18.52
C ALA A 530 -11.99 -8.35 -19.60
N ARG A 531 -12.65 -9.45 -19.20
CA ARG A 531 -13.42 -10.36 -20.06
C ARG A 531 -14.86 -10.57 -19.55
N VAL A 532 -15.37 -9.64 -18.75
CA VAL A 532 -16.72 -9.68 -18.18
C VAL A 532 -17.48 -8.43 -18.59
N VAL A 533 -18.77 -8.60 -18.88
CA VAL A 533 -19.72 -7.51 -19.17
C VAL A 533 -20.87 -7.59 -18.18
N PHE A 534 -21.26 -6.45 -17.61
CA PHE A 534 -22.39 -6.33 -16.68
C PHE A 534 -23.52 -5.57 -17.33
N LEU A 535 -24.77 -5.98 -17.12
CA LEU A 535 -25.94 -5.18 -17.49
C LEU A 535 -26.33 -4.25 -16.33
N ASP A 536 -26.73 -3.03 -16.65
CA ASP A 536 -27.43 -2.17 -15.69
C ASP A 536 -28.88 -2.66 -15.50
N GLU A 537 -29.09 -3.51 -14.48
CA GLU A 537 -30.41 -4.02 -14.08
C GLU A 537 -31.44 -2.91 -13.79
N SER A 538 -31.00 -1.68 -13.46
CA SER A 538 -31.93 -0.56 -13.23
C SER A 538 -32.55 -0.01 -14.52
N ALA A 539 -31.88 -0.20 -15.66
CA ALA A 539 -32.29 0.28 -16.99
C ALA A 539 -32.73 -0.85 -17.94
N LEU A 540 -32.11 -2.03 -17.83
CA LEU A 540 -32.27 -3.19 -18.73
C LEU A 540 -32.99 -4.37 -18.08
N GLY A 541 -33.19 -4.36 -16.76
CA GLY A 541 -33.82 -5.45 -16.02
C GLY A 541 -35.34 -5.56 -16.21
N ALA A 542 -35.91 -6.67 -15.77
CA ALA A 542 -37.34 -6.96 -15.93
C ALA A 542 -38.28 -5.95 -15.22
N THR A 543 -37.79 -5.26 -14.19
CA THR A 543 -38.50 -4.17 -13.50
C THR A 543 -38.57 -2.87 -14.31
N ALA A 544 -37.65 -2.67 -15.25
CA ALA A 544 -37.61 -1.50 -16.12
C ALA A 544 -38.35 -1.75 -17.43
N LEU A 545 -37.98 -2.81 -18.16
CA LEU A 545 -38.48 -3.07 -19.51
C LEU A 545 -39.70 -4.01 -19.58
N GLY A 546 -40.06 -4.64 -18.47
CA GLY A 546 -41.00 -5.76 -18.45
C GLY A 546 -40.35 -7.08 -18.84
N PHE A 547 -40.99 -8.20 -18.46
CA PHE A 547 -40.40 -9.54 -18.55
C PHE A 547 -40.01 -9.96 -19.98
N GLU A 548 -40.87 -9.70 -20.97
CA GLU A 548 -40.65 -10.11 -22.36
C GLU A 548 -39.45 -9.38 -22.97
N ALA A 549 -39.39 -8.05 -22.87
CA ALA A 549 -38.30 -7.25 -23.41
C ALA A 549 -36.97 -7.50 -22.68
N ALA A 550 -36.97 -7.62 -21.35
CA ALA A 550 -35.77 -7.95 -20.58
C ALA A 550 -35.21 -9.35 -20.92
N ASN A 551 -36.09 -10.34 -21.18
CA ASN A 551 -35.66 -11.66 -21.63
C ASN A 551 -35.03 -11.62 -23.05
N VAL A 552 -35.55 -10.79 -23.96
CA VAL A 552 -34.94 -10.56 -25.27
C VAL A 552 -33.56 -9.90 -25.11
N VAL A 553 -33.45 -8.85 -24.29
CA VAL A 553 -32.18 -8.17 -23.97
C VAL A 553 -31.15 -9.15 -23.39
N HIS A 554 -31.52 -9.97 -22.40
CA HIS A 554 -30.59 -10.93 -21.79
C HIS A 554 -30.15 -12.03 -22.76
N ARG A 555 -31.03 -12.49 -23.67
CA ARG A 555 -30.67 -13.46 -24.72
C ARG A 555 -29.72 -12.86 -25.74
N LEU A 556 -30.02 -11.66 -26.24
CA LEU A 556 -29.14 -10.93 -27.17
C LEU A 556 -27.78 -10.63 -26.52
N SER A 557 -27.77 -10.16 -25.26
CA SER A 557 -26.54 -9.87 -24.51
C SER A 557 -25.56 -11.04 -24.48
N ARG A 558 -26.05 -12.27 -24.28
CA ARG A 558 -25.19 -13.47 -24.31
C ARG A 558 -24.53 -13.74 -25.67
N SER A 559 -25.16 -13.32 -26.78
CA SER A 559 -24.62 -13.43 -28.14
C SER A 559 -23.73 -12.23 -28.53
N LEU A 560 -23.91 -11.07 -27.89
CA LEU A 560 -23.15 -9.84 -28.16
C LEU A 560 -21.80 -9.74 -27.43
N VAL A 561 -21.57 -10.54 -26.38
CA VAL A 561 -20.30 -10.48 -25.65
C VAL A 561 -19.18 -11.12 -26.50
N PRO A 562 -18.01 -10.46 -26.66
CA PRO A 562 -16.93 -10.95 -27.52
C PRO A 562 -16.45 -12.38 -27.20
N ALA A 563 -15.95 -13.09 -28.22
CA ALA A 563 -15.46 -14.46 -28.08
C ALA A 563 -14.39 -14.60 -26.97
N GLY A 564 -14.67 -15.43 -25.97
CA GLY A 564 -13.81 -15.63 -24.79
C GLY A 564 -14.09 -14.71 -23.60
N SER A 565 -14.99 -13.75 -23.76
CA SER A 565 -15.63 -12.98 -22.68
C SER A 565 -17.00 -13.58 -22.33
N GLY A 566 -17.61 -13.14 -21.22
CA GLY A 566 -18.95 -13.58 -20.83
C GLY A 566 -19.80 -12.50 -20.16
N LEU A 567 -21.12 -12.68 -20.24
CA LEU A 567 -22.09 -11.86 -19.52
C LEU A 567 -22.06 -12.24 -18.03
N ALA A 568 -21.93 -11.27 -17.13
CA ALA A 568 -21.88 -11.51 -15.69
C ALA A 568 -23.17 -12.15 -15.19
N GLU A 569 -23.05 -13.23 -14.43
CA GLU A 569 -24.20 -13.96 -13.85
C GLU A 569 -23.92 -14.27 -12.38
N GLY A 570 -24.95 -14.19 -11.53
CA GLY A 570 -24.85 -14.61 -10.11
C GLY A 570 -24.03 -13.71 -9.18
N LEU A 571 -23.65 -12.50 -9.58
CA LEU A 571 -23.13 -11.49 -8.65
C LEU A 571 -24.26 -10.99 -7.74
N ALA A 572 -24.00 -10.83 -6.43
CA ALA A 572 -24.98 -10.31 -5.50
C ALA A 572 -25.36 -8.86 -5.85
N SER A 573 -26.65 -8.54 -5.92
CA SER A 573 -27.14 -7.23 -6.37
C SER A 573 -26.61 -6.06 -5.53
N SER A 574 -26.36 -6.27 -4.24
CA SER A 574 -25.72 -5.28 -3.36
C SER A 574 -24.26 -4.99 -3.73
N VAL A 575 -23.50 -6.01 -4.12
CA VAL A 575 -22.11 -5.88 -4.59
C VAL A 575 -22.07 -5.17 -5.94
N GLN A 576 -22.95 -5.54 -6.87
CA GLN A 576 -23.06 -4.88 -8.17
C GLN A 576 -23.46 -3.40 -8.02
N ALA A 577 -24.53 -3.11 -7.27
CA ALA A 577 -24.97 -1.73 -7.01
C ALA A 577 -23.87 -0.88 -6.35
N ALA A 578 -23.09 -1.46 -5.44
CA ALA A 578 -21.97 -0.76 -4.82
C ALA A 578 -20.78 -0.56 -5.77
N ALA A 579 -20.49 -1.50 -6.67
CA ALA A 579 -19.47 -1.35 -7.72
C ALA A 579 -19.87 -0.28 -8.76
N VAL A 580 -21.16 -0.19 -9.11
CA VAL A 580 -21.72 0.91 -9.93
C VAL A 580 -21.57 2.25 -9.20
N ARG A 581 -22.00 2.35 -7.94
CA ARG A 581 -21.91 3.57 -7.12
C ARG A 581 -20.48 4.09 -6.97
N LEU A 582 -19.50 3.19 -6.91
CA LEU A 582 -18.07 3.52 -6.80
C LEU A 582 -17.36 3.65 -8.16
N ASN A 583 -18.08 3.56 -9.28
CA ASN A 583 -17.57 3.61 -10.64
C ASN A 583 -16.42 2.60 -10.93
N LEU A 584 -16.50 1.40 -10.33
CA LEU A 584 -15.47 0.36 -10.46
C LEU A 584 -15.60 -0.47 -11.75
N LEU A 585 -16.74 -0.40 -12.44
CA LEU A 585 -17.00 -1.14 -13.66
C LEU A 585 -16.56 -0.40 -14.93
N GLY A 586 -16.53 0.94 -14.90
CA GLY A 586 -16.23 1.77 -16.07
C GLY A 586 -17.04 1.33 -17.30
N HIS A 587 -16.35 1.16 -18.43
CA HIS A 587 -16.94 0.73 -19.71
C HIS A 587 -17.42 -0.75 -19.76
N ARG A 588 -17.24 -1.52 -18.67
CA ARG A 588 -17.72 -2.91 -18.56
C ARG A 588 -19.17 -3.01 -18.06
N LEU A 589 -19.73 -1.92 -17.54
CA LEU A 589 -21.16 -1.79 -17.30
C LEU A 589 -21.81 -1.31 -18.60
N TRP A 590 -22.66 -2.13 -19.20
CA TRP A 590 -23.55 -1.70 -20.27
C TRP A 590 -24.78 -1.05 -19.66
N SER A 591 -24.85 0.27 -19.75
CA SER A 591 -26.11 1.01 -19.60
C SER A 591 -27.06 0.69 -20.76
N GLY A 592 -28.27 1.25 -20.71
CA GLY A 592 -29.22 1.12 -21.81
C GLY A 592 -28.67 1.60 -23.16
N GLU A 593 -27.94 2.73 -23.17
CA GLU A 593 -27.31 3.24 -24.40
C GLU A 593 -26.17 2.35 -24.89
N ASP A 594 -25.28 1.93 -23.99
CA ASP A 594 -24.14 1.07 -24.32
C ASP A 594 -24.59 -0.29 -24.88
N PHE A 595 -25.65 -0.88 -24.32
CA PHE A 595 -26.24 -2.12 -24.84
C PHE A 595 -26.76 -1.92 -26.28
N VAL A 596 -27.45 -0.81 -26.56
CA VAL A 596 -27.93 -0.50 -27.91
C VAL A 596 -26.76 -0.27 -28.88
N ALA A 597 -25.67 0.36 -28.43
CA ALA A 597 -24.46 0.53 -29.23
C ALA A 597 -23.86 -0.82 -29.66
N ASN A 598 -23.61 -1.72 -28.69
CA ASN A 598 -23.05 -3.05 -28.92
C ASN A 598 -23.99 -3.92 -29.77
N PHE A 599 -25.31 -3.84 -29.54
CA PHE A 599 -26.31 -4.53 -30.35
C PHE A 599 -26.27 -4.12 -31.81
N LEU A 600 -26.24 -2.80 -32.10
CA LEU A 600 -26.22 -2.30 -33.46
C LEU A 600 -24.89 -2.60 -34.19
N GLU A 601 -23.78 -2.66 -33.47
CA GLU A 601 -22.46 -3.03 -34.03
C GLU A 601 -22.46 -4.47 -34.58
N GLN A 602 -23.08 -5.42 -33.87
CA GLN A 602 -23.07 -6.84 -34.24
C GLN A 602 -24.36 -7.33 -34.91
N LEU A 603 -25.35 -6.46 -35.09
CA LEU A 603 -26.68 -6.78 -35.64
C LEU A 603 -26.61 -7.59 -36.95
N ASN A 604 -25.73 -7.23 -37.89
CA ASN A 604 -25.57 -7.97 -39.15
C ASN A 604 -25.20 -9.45 -38.91
N SER A 605 -24.33 -9.75 -37.94
CA SER A 605 -23.93 -11.13 -37.63
C SER A 605 -25.06 -11.94 -37.01
N LEU A 606 -25.87 -11.32 -36.14
CA LEU A 606 -27.04 -11.95 -35.54
C LEU A 606 -28.18 -12.15 -36.55
N TRP A 607 -28.34 -11.22 -37.47
CA TRP A 607 -29.38 -11.23 -38.50
C TRP A 607 -29.19 -12.34 -39.55
N ASP A 608 -27.95 -12.71 -39.84
CA ASP A 608 -27.61 -13.75 -40.82
C ASP A 608 -27.33 -15.13 -40.17
N SER A 609 -27.32 -15.22 -38.84
CA SER A 609 -27.02 -16.43 -38.08
C SER A 609 -28.16 -17.47 -38.10
N SER A 610 -29.37 -17.10 -37.66
CA SER A 610 -30.52 -18.00 -37.58
C SER A 610 -31.85 -17.23 -37.62
N ASP A 611 -32.94 -17.91 -38.01
CA ASP A 611 -34.27 -17.30 -38.01
C ASP A 611 -34.75 -16.93 -36.59
N ASP A 612 -34.34 -17.68 -35.56
CA ASP A 612 -34.63 -17.36 -34.16
C ASP A 612 -33.93 -16.06 -33.71
N GLU A 613 -32.65 -15.88 -34.02
CA GLU A 613 -31.92 -14.65 -33.69
C GLU A 613 -32.39 -13.45 -34.51
N ARG A 614 -32.70 -13.64 -35.80
CA ARG A 614 -33.34 -12.65 -36.67
C ARG A 614 -34.71 -12.21 -36.14
N HIS A 615 -35.49 -13.14 -35.58
CA HIS A 615 -36.77 -12.83 -34.94
C HIS A 615 -36.57 -12.02 -33.66
N LEU A 616 -35.64 -12.40 -32.78
CA LEU A 616 -35.30 -11.64 -31.56
C LEU A 616 -34.83 -10.22 -31.89
N CYS A 617 -33.98 -10.06 -32.91
CA CYS A 617 -33.53 -8.75 -33.40
C CYS A 617 -34.72 -7.92 -33.91
N SER A 618 -35.64 -8.53 -34.67
CA SER A 618 -36.84 -7.86 -35.20
C SER A 618 -37.77 -7.37 -34.09
N GLU A 619 -37.99 -8.17 -33.05
CA GLU A 619 -38.83 -7.79 -31.92
C GLU A 619 -38.19 -6.70 -31.05
N PHE A 620 -36.87 -6.77 -30.80
CA PHE A 620 -36.16 -5.71 -30.08
C PHE A 620 -36.15 -4.39 -30.85
N LEU A 621 -35.92 -4.41 -32.17
CA LEU A 621 -35.98 -3.20 -33.02
C LEU A 621 -37.38 -2.57 -33.01
N LYS A 622 -38.45 -3.37 -33.07
CA LYS A 622 -39.83 -2.87 -32.94
C LYS A 622 -40.09 -2.27 -31.54
N PHE A 623 -39.57 -2.89 -30.49
CA PHE A 623 -39.67 -2.39 -29.11
C PHE A 623 -38.98 -1.02 -28.95
N LEU A 624 -37.77 -0.85 -29.50
CA LEU A 624 -37.06 0.43 -29.53
C LEU A 624 -37.86 1.50 -30.30
N LEU A 625 -38.24 1.21 -31.55
CA LEU A 625 -38.95 2.18 -32.41
C LEU A 625 -40.31 2.61 -31.84
N LYS A 626 -41.04 1.71 -31.17
CA LYS A 626 -42.33 2.04 -30.54
C LYS A 626 -42.18 2.92 -29.31
N ASN A 627 -41.14 2.72 -28.50
CA ASN A 627 -40.91 3.56 -27.33
C ASN A 627 -40.42 4.96 -27.73
N LEU A 628 -39.59 5.09 -28.77
CA LEU A 628 -39.15 6.37 -29.34
C LEU A 628 -40.27 7.32 -29.83
N SER A 629 -41.52 6.85 -29.88
CA SER A 629 -42.73 7.63 -30.21
C SER A 629 -43.46 8.22 -28.99
N ARG A 630 -43.02 7.98 -27.75
CA ARG A 630 -43.73 8.39 -26.53
C ARG A 630 -43.40 9.84 -26.15
N GLU A 631 -44.39 10.72 -26.07
CA GLU A 631 -44.16 12.16 -25.84
C GLU A 631 -44.18 12.60 -24.36
N ASP A 632 -44.71 11.78 -23.44
CA ASP A 632 -44.79 12.09 -22.00
C ASP A 632 -44.24 10.93 -21.13
N ILE A 633 -43.03 11.10 -20.57
CA ILE A 633 -42.42 10.18 -19.59
C ILE A 633 -41.84 11.01 -18.44
N ALA A 634 -42.06 10.58 -17.19
CA ALA A 634 -41.54 11.27 -16.01
C ALA A 634 -40.01 11.10 -15.91
N PRO A 635 -39.23 12.13 -15.51
CA PRO A 635 -37.76 12.06 -15.46
C PRO A 635 -37.17 10.93 -14.58
N GLN A 636 -37.96 10.39 -13.65
CA GLN A 636 -37.61 9.28 -12.76
C GLN A 636 -38.06 7.88 -13.23
N ASP A 637 -38.62 7.76 -14.43
CA ASP A 637 -38.98 6.46 -15.03
C ASP A 637 -37.70 5.73 -15.53
N PRO A 638 -37.49 4.44 -15.19
CA PRO A 638 -36.28 3.70 -15.57
C PRO A 638 -36.13 3.48 -17.08
N THR A 639 -37.13 3.84 -17.89
CA THR A 639 -37.11 3.73 -19.36
C THR A 639 -36.82 5.04 -20.09
N VAL A 640 -36.59 6.16 -19.37
CA VAL A 640 -36.28 7.48 -19.97
C VAL A 640 -35.11 7.43 -20.97
N TRP A 641 -34.13 6.56 -20.74
CA TRP A 641 -32.98 6.38 -21.63
C TRP A 641 -33.39 5.94 -23.05
N LEU A 642 -34.51 5.24 -23.24
CA LEU A 642 -35.03 4.87 -24.57
C LEU A 642 -35.39 6.09 -25.43
N MET A 643 -35.59 7.25 -24.81
CA MET A 643 -35.89 8.52 -25.48
C MET A 643 -34.65 9.39 -25.76
N SER A 644 -33.44 8.89 -25.46
CA SER A 644 -32.25 9.73 -25.58
C SER A 644 -31.91 10.05 -27.03
N GLU A 645 -31.42 11.28 -27.26
CA GLU A 645 -30.90 11.65 -28.59
C GLU A 645 -29.61 10.84 -28.92
N GLY A 646 -28.96 10.24 -27.92
CA GLY A 646 -27.86 9.28 -28.11
C GLY A 646 -28.32 8.05 -28.91
N ILE A 647 -29.37 7.36 -28.45
CA ILE A 647 -29.96 6.22 -29.18
C ILE A 647 -30.50 6.63 -30.54
N ARG A 648 -31.16 7.79 -30.60
CA ARG A 648 -31.65 8.34 -31.87
C ARG A 648 -30.50 8.58 -32.86
N SER A 649 -29.35 9.06 -32.39
CA SER A 649 -28.14 9.24 -33.19
C SER A 649 -27.52 7.91 -33.63
N MET A 650 -27.45 6.91 -32.76
CA MET A 650 -26.95 5.58 -33.10
C MET A 650 -27.81 4.93 -34.20
N LEU A 651 -29.13 4.93 -34.03
CA LEU A 651 -30.07 4.40 -35.04
C LEU A 651 -29.98 5.15 -36.38
N LYS A 652 -29.85 6.48 -36.38
CA LYS A 652 -29.62 7.29 -37.61
C LYS A 652 -28.38 6.84 -38.41
N SER A 653 -27.38 6.24 -37.74
CA SER A 653 -26.08 5.87 -38.33
C SER A 653 -25.91 4.37 -38.63
N SER A 654 -26.80 3.51 -38.14
CA SER A 654 -26.67 2.05 -38.19
C SER A 654 -27.52 1.40 -39.30
N HIS A 655 -27.00 0.32 -39.90
CA HIS A 655 -27.75 -0.50 -40.86
C HIS A 655 -28.65 -1.47 -40.10
N PHE A 656 -29.89 -1.08 -39.82
CA PHE A 656 -30.82 -1.87 -38.98
C PHE A 656 -32.21 -2.10 -39.60
N LEU A 657 -32.58 -1.35 -40.64
CA LEU A 657 -33.90 -1.44 -41.25
C LEU A 657 -33.82 -2.32 -42.50
N PRO A 658 -34.50 -3.48 -42.55
CA PRO A 658 -34.43 -4.33 -43.74
C PRO A 658 -35.13 -3.67 -44.93
N ASP A 659 -34.55 -3.85 -46.12
CA ASP A 659 -35.14 -3.47 -47.41
C ASP A 659 -36.03 -4.58 -48.00
N GLN A 660 -36.61 -4.31 -49.18
CA GLN A 660 -37.42 -5.27 -49.94
C GLN A 660 -36.68 -6.57 -50.33
N SER A 661 -35.35 -6.63 -50.23
CA SER A 661 -34.51 -7.80 -50.47
C SER A 661 -34.05 -8.50 -49.17
N ASN A 662 -34.65 -8.15 -48.01
CA ASN A 662 -34.25 -8.59 -46.65
C ASN A 662 -32.85 -8.13 -46.19
N ARG A 663 -32.17 -7.25 -46.94
CA ARG A 663 -30.85 -6.72 -46.57
C ARG A 663 -31.02 -5.57 -45.59
N LEU A 664 -30.27 -5.59 -44.49
CA LEU A 664 -30.23 -4.49 -43.53
C LEU A 664 -29.59 -3.25 -44.17
N CYS A 665 -30.32 -2.13 -44.12
CA CYS A 665 -29.92 -0.83 -44.63
C CYS A 665 -30.03 0.22 -43.51
N ARG A 666 -29.36 1.37 -43.64
CA ARG A 666 -29.69 2.53 -42.80
C ARG A 666 -31.05 3.04 -43.19
N VAL A 667 -31.75 3.65 -42.23
CA VAL A 667 -32.96 4.42 -42.54
C VAL A 667 -32.64 5.52 -43.57
N SER A 668 -31.43 6.08 -43.48
CA SER A 668 -30.87 7.08 -44.39
C SER A 668 -30.27 6.53 -45.70
N ASP A 669 -30.25 5.22 -45.95
CA ASP A 669 -29.98 4.65 -47.29
C ASP A 669 -31.29 4.41 -48.06
N LEU A 670 -32.42 4.46 -47.36
CA LEU A 670 -33.73 4.14 -47.88
C LEU A 670 -34.52 5.42 -48.15
N LEU A 671 -35.13 5.45 -49.33
CA LEU A 671 -35.88 6.56 -49.83
C LEU A 671 -37.30 6.53 -49.26
N ASN A 672 -37.77 7.68 -48.80
CA ASN A 672 -39.19 7.90 -48.58
C ASN A 672 -39.91 7.70 -49.94
N PRO A 673 -40.85 6.74 -50.07
CA PRO A 673 -41.55 6.48 -51.34
C PRO A 673 -42.23 7.71 -51.97
N ASP A 674 -42.50 8.73 -51.14
CA ASP A 674 -43.34 9.87 -51.49
C ASP A 674 -42.52 11.15 -51.85
N CYS A 675 -41.22 11.05 -52.17
CA CYS A 675 -40.31 12.21 -52.29
C CYS A 675 -39.76 12.54 -53.71
N ALA A 676 -39.21 13.76 -53.86
CA ALA A 676 -38.79 14.31 -55.17
C ALA A 676 -37.61 13.58 -55.83
N ALA A 677 -36.73 12.97 -55.03
CA ALA A 677 -35.55 12.26 -55.55
C ALA A 677 -35.88 10.88 -56.15
N ALA A 678 -37.07 10.33 -55.87
CA ALA A 678 -37.53 9.05 -56.42
C ALA A 678 -37.57 9.04 -57.96
N ALA A 679 -37.72 10.21 -58.59
CA ALA A 679 -37.69 10.38 -60.05
C ALA A 679 -36.34 10.05 -60.72
N LEU A 680 -35.30 9.71 -59.96
CA LEU A 680 -33.99 9.26 -60.46
C LEU A 680 -33.84 7.71 -60.49
N TYR A 681 -34.84 6.95 -60.00
CA TYR A 681 -34.83 5.50 -59.78
C TYR A 681 -36.13 4.80 -60.25
N PHE A 682 -36.24 3.48 -60.05
CA PHE A 682 -37.44 2.68 -60.33
C PHE A 682 -38.09 2.08 -59.06
N PRO A 683 -39.41 1.80 -59.05
CA PRO A 683 -40.13 1.35 -57.85
C PRO A 683 -39.75 -0.02 -57.29
N THR A 684 -39.07 -0.86 -58.08
CA THR A 684 -38.59 -2.19 -57.69
C THR A 684 -37.16 -2.20 -57.18
N ASP A 685 -36.47 -1.06 -57.21
CA ASP A 685 -35.09 -0.95 -56.75
C ASP A 685 -35.04 -1.13 -55.23
N SER A 686 -33.97 -1.75 -54.72
CA SER A 686 -33.75 -2.02 -53.29
C SER A 686 -33.33 -0.74 -52.52
N VAL A 687 -34.15 0.30 -52.65
CA VAL A 687 -34.04 1.63 -52.04
C VAL A 687 -35.25 1.95 -51.16
N PHE A 688 -36.12 0.98 -50.87
CA PHE A 688 -37.33 1.15 -50.05
C PHE A 688 -37.40 0.11 -48.89
N PRO A 689 -37.97 0.46 -47.71
CA PRO A 689 -38.07 -0.46 -46.56
C PRO A 689 -38.94 -1.70 -46.81
N ARG A 690 -38.68 -2.79 -46.06
CA ARG A 690 -39.43 -4.05 -46.08
C ARG A 690 -40.89 -3.87 -45.64
N THR A 691 -41.77 -4.73 -46.16
CA THR A 691 -43.23 -4.64 -46.06
C THR A 691 -43.77 -4.53 -44.62
N ASP A 692 -43.26 -5.33 -43.67
CA ASP A 692 -43.69 -5.31 -42.27
C ASP A 692 -43.33 -4.03 -41.51
N PHE A 693 -42.29 -3.30 -41.94
CA PHE A 693 -41.95 -1.97 -41.42
C PHE A 693 -42.59 -0.83 -42.24
N LYS A 694 -42.97 -1.09 -43.49
CA LYS A 694 -43.61 -0.14 -44.41
C LYS A 694 -45.12 0.01 -44.15
N GLU A 695 -45.78 -1.07 -43.72
CA GLU A 695 -47.24 -1.12 -43.52
C GLU A 695 -47.68 -0.77 -42.09
N ASP A 696 -46.79 -0.81 -41.09
CA ASP A 696 -47.07 -0.29 -39.74
C ASP A 696 -46.92 1.24 -39.71
N TYR A 697 -48.02 1.94 -39.96
CA TYR A 697 -48.08 3.41 -39.98
C TYR A 697 -47.63 4.07 -38.66
N SER A 698 -47.63 3.35 -37.53
CA SER A 698 -47.19 3.92 -36.24
C SER A 698 -45.68 4.19 -36.18
N LEU A 699 -44.88 3.49 -37.00
CA LEU A 699 -43.42 3.64 -37.05
C LEU A 699 -42.99 4.80 -37.97
N ARG A 700 -43.86 5.24 -38.88
CA ARG A 700 -43.55 6.17 -39.98
C ARG A 700 -43.01 7.55 -39.50
N PRO A 701 -43.57 8.20 -38.46
CA PRO A 701 -43.03 9.46 -37.94
C PRO A 701 -41.61 9.30 -37.37
N VAL A 702 -41.35 8.21 -36.65
CA VAL A 702 -40.03 7.90 -36.09
C VAL A 702 -39.02 7.62 -37.20
N LEU A 703 -39.37 6.82 -38.21
CA LEU A 703 -38.48 6.55 -39.35
C LEU A 703 -38.11 7.83 -40.12
N ILE A 704 -39.04 8.78 -40.29
CA ILE A 704 -38.74 10.10 -40.86
C ILE A 704 -37.76 10.86 -39.95
N SER A 705 -37.98 10.89 -38.63
CA SER A 705 -37.07 11.51 -37.66
C SER A 705 -35.67 10.85 -37.58
N LEU A 706 -35.56 9.59 -38.00
CA LEU A 706 -34.33 8.80 -38.08
C LEU A 706 -33.62 8.92 -39.44
N GLY A 707 -34.14 9.77 -40.35
CA GLY A 707 -33.46 10.16 -41.58
C GLY A 707 -33.92 9.44 -42.85
N LEU A 708 -35.13 8.86 -42.87
CA LEU A 708 -35.73 8.30 -44.10
C LEU A 708 -35.76 9.36 -45.21
N GLN A 709 -35.06 9.11 -46.31
CA GLN A 709 -34.65 10.18 -47.22
C GLN A 709 -35.81 10.82 -48.00
N SER A 710 -35.96 12.15 -47.89
CA SER A 710 -36.70 12.96 -48.86
C SER A 710 -35.86 13.38 -50.08
N GLN A 711 -34.54 13.23 -49.98
CA GLN A 711 -33.51 13.65 -50.92
C GLN A 711 -32.36 12.62 -50.87
N ILE A 712 -31.75 12.31 -52.02
CA ILE A 712 -30.66 11.32 -52.13
C ILE A 712 -29.26 11.91 -51.93
N PRO A 713 -28.25 11.08 -51.62
CA PRO A 713 -26.87 11.53 -51.52
C PRO A 713 -26.31 11.94 -52.87
N PHE A 714 -25.30 12.80 -52.81
CA PHE A 714 -24.57 13.21 -53.99
C PHE A 714 -23.80 12.04 -54.66
N ASP A 715 -23.45 10.95 -53.95
CA ASP A 715 -22.86 9.75 -54.58
C ASP A 715 -23.77 9.16 -55.65
N HIS A 716 -25.07 9.07 -55.35
CA HIS A 716 -25.98 8.42 -56.27
C HIS A 716 -26.28 9.35 -57.43
N VAL A 717 -26.37 10.65 -57.18
CA VAL A 717 -26.22 11.71 -58.18
C VAL A 717 -24.94 11.50 -59.03
N LEU A 718 -23.76 11.30 -58.43
CA LEU A 718 -22.47 11.11 -59.11
C LEU A 718 -22.39 9.80 -59.89
N GLU A 719 -23.01 8.75 -59.41
CA GLU A 719 -23.11 7.45 -60.07
C GLU A 719 -24.10 7.55 -61.24
N ARG A 720 -25.24 8.22 -61.05
CA ARG A 720 -26.09 8.69 -62.14
C ARG A 720 -25.31 9.62 -63.10
N ALA A 721 -24.32 10.40 -62.65
CA ALA A 721 -23.43 11.22 -63.48
C ALA A 721 -22.39 10.39 -64.26
N ASN A 722 -21.82 9.35 -63.67
CA ASN A 722 -20.91 8.44 -64.35
C ASN A 722 -21.65 7.61 -65.39
N THR A 723 -22.92 7.26 -65.11
CA THR A 723 -23.78 6.70 -66.15
C THR A 723 -24.05 7.69 -67.30
N VAL A 724 -23.79 9.00 -67.18
CA VAL A 724 -23.77 9.93 -68.34
C VAL A 724 -22.63 9.55 -69.28
N SER A 725 -21.40 9.41 -68.78
CA SER A 725 -20.26 8.99 -69.60
C SER A 725 -20.44 7.57 -70.15
N ALA A 726 -20.98 6.64 -69.36
CA ALA A 726 -21.28 5.28 -69.83
C ALA A 726 -22.42 5.21 -70.86
N LEU A 727 -23.51 5.98 -70.68
CA LEU A 727 -24.59 6.11 -71.68
C LEU A 727 -24.08 6.81 -72.94
N SER A 728 -23.18 7.80 -72.82
CA SER A 728 -22.52 8.48 -73.94
C SER A 728 -21.67 7.50 -74.77
N ARG A 729 -20.78 6.74 -74.11
CA ARG A 729 -19.97 5.67 -74.73
C ARG A 729 -20.84 4.51 -75.28
N GLY A 730 -22.03 4.30 -74.71
CA GLY A 730 -23.02 3.30 -75.13
C GLY A 730 -24.06 3.79 -76.14
N ASN A 731 -23.77 4.84 -76.92
CA ASN A 731 -24.66 5.42 -77.96
C ASN A 731 -26.03 5.96 -77.47
N ARG A 732 -26.22 6.17 -76.17
CA ARG A 732 -27.40 6.79 -75.55
C ARG A 732 -27.08 8.19 -75.01
N LEU A 733 -26.40 9.00 -75.82
CA LEU A 733 -26.00 10.38 -75.49
C LEU A 733 -27.19 11.27 -75.06
N GLU A 734 -28.40 10.99 -75.54
CA GLU A 734 -29.59 11.75 -75.14
C GLU A 734 -30.09 11.39 -73.74
N ASP A 735 -30.08 10.10 -73.35
CA ASP A 735 -30.33 9.69 -71.96
C ASP A 735 -29.20 10.14 -71.03
N ALA A 736 -27.96 10.14 -71.52
CA ALA A 736 -26.81 10.71 -70.83
C ALA A 736 -27.07 12.19 -70.50
N LEU A 737 -27.37 13.01 -71.52
CA LEU A 737 -27.61 14.44 -71.32
C LEU A 737 -28.95 14.73 -70.59
N LYS A 738 -29.96 13.86 -70.72
CA LYS A 738 -31.21 13.95 -69.92
C LYS A 738 -30.94 13.66 -68.45
N ARG A 739 -30.15 12.63 -68.14
CA ARG A 739 -29.69 12.33 -66.79
C ARG A 739 -28.80 13.46 -66.27
N ALA A 740 -27.85 13.97 -67.05
CA ALA A 740 -27.03 15.14 -66.70
C ALA A 740 -27.87 16.42 -66.47
N ARG A 741 -28.99 16.64 -67.18
CA ARG A 741 -29.89 17.77 -66.92
C ARG A 741 -30.76 17.58 -65.69
N SER A 742 -31.34 16.39 -65.49
CA SER A 742 -32.05 16.06 -64.25
C SER A 742 -31.11 16.14 -63.05
N LEU A 743 -29.84 15.76 -63.26
CA LEU A 743 -28.74 15.92 -62.32
C LEU A 743 -28.51 17.40 -62.02
N MET A 744 -28.08 18.21 -63.00
CA MET A 744 -27.81 19.63 -62.77
C MET A 744 -29.02 20.41 -62.23
N LYS A 745 -30.27 19.99 -62.52
CA LYS A 745 -31.49 20.56 -61.92
C LYS A 745 -31.70 20.11 -60.47
N TYR A 746 -31.49 18.83 -60.18
CA TYR A 746 -31.51 18.31 -58.81
C TYR A 746 -30.37 18.91 -57.97
N LEU A 747 -29.26 19.29 -58.61
CA LEU A 747 -28.13 20.03 -58.05
C LEU A 747 -28.31 21.55 -57.98
N ASP A 748 -29.38 22.08 -58.58
CA ASP A 748 -29.76 23.51 -58.51
C ASP A 748 -30.85 23.70 -57.43
N LEU A 749 -31.86 22.83 -57.42
CA LEU A 749 -32.91 22.80 -56.39
C LEU A 749 -32.36 22.51 -54.99
N ASN A 750 -31.34 21.67 -54.91
CA ASN A 750 -30.65 21.31 -53.67
C ASN A 750 -29.20 21.84 -53.70
N GLN A 751 -28.95 22.97 -54.37
CA GLN A 751 -27.60 23.50 -54.57
C GLN A 751 -26.86 23.82 -53.28
N SER A 752 -27.56 24.40 -52.32
CA SER A 752 -27.07 24.67 -50.97
C SER A 752 -26.82 23.41 -50.15
N GLU A 753 -27.43 22.29 -50.52
CA GLU A 753 -27.36 21.00 -49.81
C GLU A 753 -26.24 20.11 -50.36
N TYR A 754 -26.01 20.15 -51.68
CA TYR A 754 -24.94 19.43 -52.34
C TYR A 754 -23.67 20.23 -52.57
N GLN A 755 -23.62 21.49 -52.09
CA GLN A 755 -22.56 22.46 -52.40
C GLN A 755 -21.14 21.93 -52.18
N ASP A 756 -20.93 21.03 -51.23
CA ASP A 756 -19.60 20.48 -50.95
C ASP A 756 -19.27 19.22 -51.75
N ARG A 757 -20.27 18.38 -52.01
CA ARG A 757 -20.13 17.08 -52.68
C ARG A 757 -20.12 17.15 -54.19
N LEU A 758 -20.69 18.23 -54.71
CA LEU A 758 -20.46 18.73 -56.07
C LEU A 758 -19.02 18.47 -56.55
N ARG A 759 -18.03 18.56 -55.67
CA ARG A 759 -16.59 18.33 -55.87
C ARG A 759 -16.17 16.93 -56.33
N GLU A 760 -17.06 15.96 -56.44
CA GLU A 760 -16.67 14.60 -56.84
C GLU A 760 -16.91 14.34 -58.33
N LEU A 761 -17.83 15.11 -58.90
CA LEU A 761 -17.94 15.33 -60.32
C LEU A 761 -16.60 15.79 -60.93
N ALA A 762 -15.68 16.29 -60.10
CA ALA A 762 -14.31 16.70 -60.40
C ALA A 762 -13.40 15.65 -61.02
N SER A 763 -13.60 14.36 -60.80
CA SER A 763 -12.86 13.31 -61.52
C SER A 763 -13.65 12.76 -62.70
N VAL A 764 -14.97 12.96 -62.69
CA VAL A 764 -15.88 12.42 -63.69
C VAL A 764 -15.71 13.16 -65.01
N GLU A 765 -15.65 12.41 -66.09
CA GLU A 765 -15.58 12.95 -67.45
C GLU A 765 -16.93 13.52 -67.86
N PHE A 766 -17.23 14.74 -67.40
CA PHE A 766 -18.42 15.50 -67.78
C PHE A 766 -18.23 17.04 -67.93
N LEU A 767 -17.02 17.65 -67.78
CA LEU A 767 -16.68 19.12 -67.94
C LEU A 767 -15.31 19.44 -68.69
N PRO A 768 -14.78 20.72 -68.79
CA PRO A 768 -13.56 21.16 -69.60
C PRO A 768 -12.47 22.18 -68.99
N ALA A 769 -11.36 22.59 -69.72
CA ALA A 769 -10.00 23.11 -69.23
C ALA A 769 -9.29 24.44 -69.83
N LYS A 770 -8.11 24.98 -69.28
CA LYS A 770 -7.40 26.34 -69.49
C LYS A 770 -5.78 26.39 -69.40
N ARG A 771 -5.03 27.51 -69.72
CA ARG A 771 -3.52 27.63 -70.04
C ARG A 771 -2.67 28.90 -69.49
N LYS A 772 -1.31 29.05 -69.73
CA LYS A 772 -0.22 29.93 -69.07
C LYS A 772 0.20 31.38 -69.61
N PRO A 773 1.07 32.20 -68.92
CA PRO A 773 1.62 33.54 -69.30
C PRO A 773 3.19 33.69 -69.46
N ASP A 774 3.72 34.91 -69.78
CA ASP A 774 5.03 35.12 -70.47
C ASP A 774 6.31 35.64 -69.71
N ASP A 775 6.25 36.49 -68.68
CA ASP A 775 7.43 37.24 -68.14
C ASP A 775 8.21 36.59 -66.94
N CYS A 776 7.94 35.33 -66.57
CA CYS A 776 8.41 34.73 -65.31
C CYS A 776 9.75 33.95 -65.42
N SER A 777 10.64 34.05 -64.42
CA SER A 777 11.90 33.28 -64.34
C SER A 777 11.75 31.83 -63.81
N LEU A 778 10.51 31.35 -63.62
CA LEU A 778 10.13 30.04 -63.05
C LEU A 778 9.09 29.31 -63.97
N HIS A 779 9.07 27.97 -63.99
CA HIS A 779 8.46 27.13 -65.07
C HIS A 779 7.07 26.47 -64.74
N TRP A 780 6.11 26.44 -65.69
CA TRP A 780 4.68 26.01 -65.51
C TRP A 780 4.29 24.62 -66.13
N ARG A 781 3.02 24.16 -65.95
CA ARG A 781 2.54 22.78 -66.24
C ARG A 781 1.47 22.57 -67.35
N SER A 782 0.83 23.60 -67.92
CA SER A 782 -0.44 23.41 -68.67
C SER A 782 -0.35 22.86 -70.11
N ASP A 783 0.80 22.45 -70.59
CA ASP A 783 1.14 22.59 -72.02
C ASP A 783 0.91 21.30 -72.87
N ASP A 784 -0.09 20.46 -72.50
CA ASP A 784 -0.19 19.03 -72.94
C ASP A 784 -1.47 18.50 -73.72
N TYR A 785 -2.74 18.76 -73.32
CA TYR A 785 -3.90 17.82 -73.59
C TYR A 785 -4.91 18.07 -74.78
N PRO A 786 -5.66 17.03 -75.31
CA PRO A 786 -6.58 17.02 -76.50
C PRO A 786 -8.13 17.24 -76.27
N VAL A 787 -9.01 17.06 -77.30
CA VAL A 787 -10.35 17.73 -77.42
C VAL A 787 -11.66 16.99 -77.03
N THR A 788 -12.01 15.80 -77.56
CA THR A 788 -13.33 15.15 -77.26
C THR A 788 -13.42 14.58 -75.84
N GLN A 789 -12.35 14.74 -75.09
CA GLN A 789 -12.19 14.31 -73.72
C GLN A 789 -12.90 15.32 -72.82
N LEU A 790 -13.94 14.87 -72.12
CA LEU A 790 -14.47 15.64 -71.00
C LEU A 790 -13.50 15.43 -69.85
N PHE A 791 -12.89 16.52 -69.41
CA PHE A 791 -11.94 16.50 -68.33
C PHE A 791 -12.70 16.50 -67.01
N ALA A 792 -12.25 15.60 -66.14
CA ALA A 792 -12.19 15.81 -64.71
C ALA A 792 -12.05 17.31 -64.34
N PRO A 793 -13.07 17.97 -63.77
CA PRO A 793 -12.96 19.32 -63.21
C PRO A 793 -11.87 19.52 -62.12
N GLU A 794 -11.20 18.45 -61.65
CA GLU A 794 -10.17 18.45 -60.60
C GLU A 794 -8.74 18.66 -61.08
N VAL A 795 -8.42 18.31 -62.33
CA VAL A 795 -7.05 18.52 -62.86
C VAL A 795 -6.83 19.99 -63.19
N LEU A 796 -7.69 20.87 -62.68
CA LEU A 796 -7.97 22.20 -63.20
C LEU A 796 -8.20 23.16 -62.02
N PHE A 797 -7.21 23.99 -61.71
CA PHE A 797 -7.27 25.03 -60.68
C PHE A 797 -8.27 26.14 -60.99
N GLN A 798 -8.74 26.79 -59.92
CA GLN A 798 -9.42 28.08 -60.02
C GLN A 798 -8.43 29.09 -60.55
N SER A 799 -8.95 30.07 -61.28
CA SER A 799 -8.14 31.11 -61.92
C SER A 799 -7.55 32.15 -60.95
N LYS A 800 -7.17 31.75 -59.72
CA LYS A 800 -6.71 32.66 -58.66
C LYS A 800 -5.61 32.13 -57.70
N HIS A 801 -5.11 30.90 -57.87
CA HIS A 801 -4.11 30.29 -56.96
C HIS A 801 -2.72 30.16 -57.62
N GLU A 802 -2.28 31.26 -58.21
CA GLU A 802 -1.19 31.29 -59.19
C GLU A 802 0.21 31.19 -58.56
N THR A 803 0.52 32.01 -57.55
CA THR A 803 1.86 32.08 -56.91
C THR A 803 2.21 30.84 -56.09
N LEU A 804 1.19 30.17 -55.53
CA LEU A 804 1.33 28.94 -54.76
C LEU A 804 1.37 27.69 -55.65
N GLY A 805 0.78 27.71 -56.85
CA GLY A 805 0.49 26.47 -57.60
C GLY A 805 1.02 26.34 -59.02
N SER A 806 1.37 27.45 -59.67
CA SER A 806 1.64 27.47 -61.11
C SER A 806 2.87 26.68 -61.56
N LEU A 807 3.89 26.54 -60.70
CA LEU A 807 5.14 25.85 -61.04
C LEU A 807 4.98 24.32 -61.20
N CYS A 808 3.75 23.80 -61.02
CA CYS A 808 3.45 22.38 -61.05
C CYS A 808 2.01 21.93 -61.45
N GLN A 809 1.00 22.77 -61.75
CA GLN A 809 -0.41 22.33 -62.05
C GLN A 809 -1.24 23.15 -63.13
N LEU A 810 -2.48 22.70 -63.48
CA LEU A 810 -3.39 23.09 -64.62
C LEU A 810 -4.67 23.92 -64.21
N VAL A 811 -5.60 24.38 -65.11
CA VAL A 811 -6.75 25.37 -64.86
C VAL A 811 -8.06 25.12 -65.73
N LEU A 812 -9.29 25.69 -65.47
CA LEU A 812 -10.67 25.28 -66.01
C LEU A 812 -11.55 26.24 -66.92
N ASP A 813 -12.62 25.74 -67.61
CA ASP A 813 -13.76 26.37 -68.39
C ASP A 813 -15.23 26.05 -67.89
N SER A 814 -16.30 26.84 -68.23
CA SER A 814 -17.54 26.98 -67.40
C SER A 814 -18.98 27.07 -68.01
N CYS A 815 -19.27 26.60 -69.24
CA CYS A 815 -20.55 26.92 -69.95
C CYS A 815 -21.81 26.01 -69.73
N VAL A 816 -21.75 24.91 -68.97
CA VAL A 816 -22.79 23.83 -68.92
C VAL A 816 -24.03 24.15 -68.04
N LEU A 817 -24.29 25.42 -67.72
CA LEU A 817 -25.06 25.84 -66.52
C LEU A 817 -26.24 26.80 -66.78
N SER A 818 -26.94 26.67 -67.92
CA SER A 818 -27.78 27.76 -68.49
C SER A 818 -29.03 28.21 -67.69
N ASN A 819 -29.58 27.40 -66.76
CA ASN A 819 -30.89 27.69 -66.16
C ASN A 819 -30.86 28.23 -64.71
N ALA A 820 -29.67 28.51 -64.16
CA ALA A 820 -29.45 29.01 -62.78
C ALA A 820 -29.00 30.49 -62.72
N ASN A 821 -28.92 31.06 -61.51
CA ASN A 821 -28.54 32.48 -61.28
C ASN A 821 -27.01 32.72 -61.24
N TYR A 822 -26.52 33.94 -61.52
CA TYR A 822 -25.09 34.21 -61.79
C TYR A 822 -24.15 33.93 -60.59
N SER A 823 -24.48 34.42 -59.39
CA SER A 823 -23.66 34.20 -58.17
C SER A 823 -23.67 32.74 -57.69
N ALA A 824 -24.80 32.06 -57.88
CA ALA A 824 -24.95 30.64 -57.61
C ALA A 824 -24.02 29.77 -58.49
N ARG A 825 -23.81 30.15 -59.75
CA ARG A 825 -22.92 29.42 -60.67
C ARG A 825 -21.45 29.45 -60.27
N GLU A 826 -20.93 30.57 -59.76
CA GLU A 826 -19.52 30.65 -59.35
C GLU A 826 -19.25 29.78 -58.11
N ALA A 827 -20.20 29.78 -57.17
CA ALA A 827 -20.23 28.83 -56.07
C ALA A 827 -20.26 27.39 -56.60
N LEU A 828 -21.16 27.06 -57.53
CA LEU A 828 -21.27 25.74 -58.15
C LEU A 828 -19.99 25.28 -58.86
N ASN A 829 -19.27 26.20 -59.50
CA ASN A 829 -18.00 25.91 -60.18
C ASN A 829 -16.84 25.71 -59.21
N LYS A 830 -16.75 26.47 -58.10
CA LYS A 830 -15.87 26.07 -56.97
C LYS A 830 -16.26 24.67 -56.54
N SER A 831 -17.54 24.46 -56.33
CA SER A 831 -18.08 23.25 -55.78
C SER A 831 -17.70 22.05 -56.65
N ILE A 832 -17.86 22.07 -57.97
CA ILE A 832 -17.68 20.86 -58.82
C ILE A 832 -16.26 20.36 -59.14
N GLY A 833 -15.21 20.93 -58.54
CA GLY A 833 -13.87 20.30 -58.62
C GLY A 833 -12.67 21.21 -58.73
N VAL A 834 -12.94 22.47 -59.03
CA VAL A 834 -11.96 23.35 -59.65
C VAL A 834 -10.98 23.87 -58.60
N GLN A 835 -9.71 23.47 -58.66
CA GLN A 835 -8.73 23.47 -57.56
C GLN A 835 -8.46 24.85 -56.95
N LYS A 836 -8.98 25.02 -55.73
CA LYS A 836 -8.93 26.28 -54.97
C LYS A 836 -7.78 26.32 -53.96
N GLU A 837 -7.14 25.22 -53.66
CA GLU A 837 -6.19 25.16 -52.54
C GLU A 837 -4.94 24.36 -52.96
N VAL A 838 -3.81 24.66 -52.30
CA VAL A 838 -2.48 24.17 -52.68
C VAL A 838 -1.95 23.23 -51.59
N PRO A 839 -1.59 21.97 -51.92
CA PRO A 839 -1.12 20.96 -50.95
C PRO A 839 0.22 21.24 -50.25
N ARG A 840 0.51 20.46 -49.19
CA ARG A 840 1.75 20.55 -48.39
C ARG A 840 2.98 20.04 -49.10
N GLU A 841 2.94 18.90 -49.77
CA GLU A 841 4.09 18.36 -50.51
C GLU A 841 4.42 19.28 -51.68
N MET A 842 3.37 19.82 -52.31
CA MET A 842 3.46 20.86 -53.34
C MET A 842 4.08 22.14 -52.77
N ALA A 843 3.66 22.60 -51.59
CA ALA A 843 4.26 23.75 -50.89
C ALA A 843 5.67 23.47 -50.34
N TRP A 844 5.98 22.24 -49.93
CA TRP A 844 7.31 21.81 -49.47
C TRP A 844 8.28 21.69 -50.62
N GLU A 845 7.85 21.17 -51.76
CA GLU A 845 8.63 21.13 -53.00
C GLU A 845 8.78 22.54 -53.59
N GLN A 846 7.75 23.39 -53.50
CA GLN A 846 7.84 24.83 -53.80
C GLN A 846 8.88 25.51 -52.89
N LEU A 847 8.86 25.24 -51.58
CA LEU A 847 9.81 25.80 -50.60
C LEU A 847 11.22 25.22 -50.71
N ARG A 848 11.37 23.93 -51.03
CA ARG A 848 12.65 23.27 -51.31
C ARG A 848 13.27 23.81 -52.61
N ARG A 849 12.48 24.02 -53.66
CA ARG A 849 12.92 24.71 -54.88
C ARG A 849 13.23 26.19 -54.65
N ALA A 850 12.71 26.79 -53.57
CA ALA A 850 12.95 28.18 -53.19
C ALA A 850 14.14 28.40 -52.23
N THR A 851 14.56 27.40 -51.44
CA THR A 851 15.67 27.50 -50.46
C THR A 851 17.01 26.97 -50.95
N GLN A 852 17.08 26.39 -52.16
CA GLN A 852 18.32 25.88 -52.78
C GLN A 852 19.39 26.95 -53.02
N THR A 853 19.02 28.23 -53.07
CA THR A 853 19.95 29.37 -53.13
C THR A 853 19.28 30.58 -52.49
N PHE A 854 20.02 31.33 -51.68
CA PHE A 854 19.49 32.51 -50.97
C PHE A 854 19.17 33.65 -51.97
N SER A 855 17.89 33.92 -52.20
CA SER A 855 17.38 34.88 -53.19
C SER A 855 16.28 35.77 -52.59
N ILE A 856 15.96 36.89 -53.24
CA ILE A 856 14.92 37.81 -52.79
C ILE A 856 13.52 37.41 -53.28
N ASP A 857 13.41 36.82 -54.48
CA ASP A 857 12.14 36.33 -55.05
C ASP A 857 11.61 35.07 -54.35
N SER A 858 12.46 34.37 -53.59
CA SER A 858 12.01 33.27 -52.71
C SER A 858 11.42 33.76 -51.40
N ARG A 859 11.64 35.01 -50.96
CA ARG A 859 11.10 35.52 -49.70
C ARG A 859 9.55 35.52 -49.65
N PRO A 860 8.81 35.98 -50.68
CA PRO A 860 7.35 35.90 -50.68
C PRO A 860 6.86 34.44 -50.64
N VAL A 861 7.50 33.55 -51.40
CA VAL A 861 7.17 32.12 -51.44
C VAL A 861 7.44 31.46 -50.08
N CYS A 862 8.59 31.71 -49.46
CA CYS A 862 8.94 31.16 -48.15
C CYS A 862 7.99 31.66 -47.05
N LEU A 863 7.60 32.93 -47.06
CA LEU A 863 6.70 33.48 -46.05
C LEU A 863 5.24 33.04 -46.27
N ASP A 864 4.74 33.03 -47.51
CA ASP A 864 3.42 32.49 -47.83
C ASP A 864 3.35 30.99 -47.51
N VAL A 865 4.45 30.25 -47.68
CA VAL A 865 4.53 28.83 -47.32
C VAL A 865 4.70 28.61 -45.81
N TYR A 866 5.51 29.37 -45.07
CA TYR A 866 5.55 29.30 -43.60
C TYR A 866 4.20 29.68 -43.00
N GLU A 867 3.54 30.72 -43.51
CA GLU A 867 2.19 31.10 -43.08
C GLU A 867 1.16 30.07 -43.55
N HIS A 868 1.36 29.36 -44.67
CA HIS A 868 0.51 28.24 -45.07
C HIS A 868 0.68 27.04 -44.12
N PHE A 869 1.90 26.53 -43.90
CA PHE A 869 2.19 25.45 -42.94
C PHE A 869 1.75 25.80 -41.52
N SER A 870 1.85 27.07 -41.13
CA SER A 870 1.44 27.52 -39.81
C SER A 870 -0.06 27.77 -39.72
N LYS A 871 -0.74 28.26 -40.77
CA LYS A 871 -2.21 28.20 -40.88
C LYS A 871 -2.69 26.74 -40.82
N LEU A 872 -1.93 25.80 -41.38
CA LEU A 872 -2.22 24.36 -41.27
C LEU A 872 -1.95 23.82 -39.86
N LEU A 873 -0.92 24.26 -39.14
CA LEU A 873 -0.65 23.85 -37.75
C LEU A 873 -1.52 24.55 -36.71
N ILE A 874 -2.01 25.75 -36.99
CA ILE A 874 -3.05 26.42 -36.20
C ILE A 874 -4.39 25.70 -36.42
N LYS A 875 -4.70 25.32 -37.66
CA LYS A 875 -5.87 24.48 -37.98
C LYS A 875 -5.73 23.04 -37.45
N ASN A 876 -4.53 22.49 -37.38
CA ASN A 876 -4.25 21.14 -36.93
C ASN A 876 -2.90 21.04 -36.19
N PRO A 877 -2.87 21.24 -34.86
CA PRO A 877 -1.64 21.17 -34.09
C PRO A 877 -0.96 19.79 -34.06
N LYS A 878 -1.67 18.70 -34.38
CA LYS A 878 -1.10 17.33 -34.38
C LYS A 878 -0.17 17.05 -35.55
N LEU A 879 -0.28 17.85 -36.62
CA LEU A 879 0.70 17.88 -37.69
C LEU A 879 2.12 18.20 -37.17
N ALA A 880 2.25 18.68 -35.93
CA ALA A 880 3.52 19.06 -35.33
C ALA A 880 4.50 17.89 -35.29
N ASP A 881 4.10 16.73 -34.76
CA ASP A 881 4.99 15.57 -34.63
C ASP A 881 5.23 14.87 -35.97
N GLU A 882 4.29 14.94 -36.93
CA GLU A 882 4.53 14.49 -38.32
C GLU A 882 5.59 15.35 -39.01
N ILE A 883 5.42 16.68 -38.95
CA ILE A 883 6.37 17.66 -39.49
C ILE A 883 7.72 17.53 -38.79
N LYS A 884 7.73 17.21 -37.49
CA LYS A 884 8.94 16.90 -36.73
C LYS A 884 9.65 15.65 -37.23
N LEU A 885 8.93 14.54 -37.42
CA LEU A 885 9.51 13.28 -37.91
C LEU A 885 10.00 13.40 -39.37
N GLU A 886 9.25 14.10 -40.21
CA GLU A 886 9.60 14.40 -41.60
C GLU A 886 10.86 15.29 -41.66
N PHE A 887 10.97 16.25 -40.73
CA PHE A 887 12.15 17.11 -40.57
C PHE A 887 13.37 16.37 -40.01
N GLU A 888 13.19 15.51 -39.00
CA GLU A 888 14.24 14.66 -38.42
C GLU A 888 14.76 13.64 -39.46
N GLY A 889 13.86 13.02 -40.24
CA GLY A 889 14.20 12.11 -41.33
C GLY A 889 14.94 12.75 -42.51
N LEU A 890 14.90 14.08 -42.63
CA LEU A 890 15.71 14.86 -43.59
C LEU A 890 17.08 15.28 -43.01
N GLY A 891 17.47 14.76 -41.85
CA GLY A 891 18.75 15.06 -41.19
C GLY A 891 18.74 16.35 -40.36
N SER A 892 17.56 16.83 -39.97
CA SER A 892 17.35 18.09 -39.24
C SER A 892 18.04 19.30 -39.92
N PRO A 893 17.68 19.61 -41.19
CA PRO A 893 18.32 20.67 -41.97
C PRO A 893 18.14 22.05 -41.33
N ALA A 894 19.08 22.95 -41.56
CA ALA A 894 18.96 24.31 -41.10
C ALA A 894 17.92 25.06 -41.97
N ILE A 895 16.70 25.25 -41.44
CA ILE A 895 15.58 25.88 -42.16
C ILE A 895 14.98 27.09 -41.43
N VAL A 896 15.37 27.35 -40.17
CA VAL A 896 14.89 28.51 -39.42
C VAL A 896 15.64 29.75 -39.92
N TYR A 897 14.98 30.56 -40.76
CA TYR A 897 15.55 31.77 -41.37
C TYR A 897 16.01 32.78 -40.30
N SER A 898 17.22 33.31 -40.46
CA SER A 898 17.78 34.42 -39.68
C SER A 898 18.54 35.40 -40.59
N ASP A 899 18.91 36.56 -40.06
CA ASP A 899 19.58 37.64 -40.82
C ASP A 899 20.99 37.27 -41.30
N THR A 900 21.54 36.14 -40.84
CA THR A 900 22.89 35.66 -41.17
C THR A 900 22.91 34.26 -41.81
N GLY A 901 21.74 33.63 -42.01
CA GLY A 901 21.64 32.28 -42.58
C GLY A 901 20.43 31.50 -42.06
N TYR A 902 20.58 30.19 -41.89
CA TYR A 902 19.53 29.32 -41.34
C TYR A 902 20.04 28.55 -40.11
N LEU A 903 19.16 28.27 -39.13
CA LEU A 903 19.50 27.62 -37.85
C LEU A 903 18.76 26.28 -37.61
N LYS A 904 19.24 25.48 -36.63
CA LYS A 904 18.65 24.20 -36.20
C LYS A 904 17.68 24.36 -35.00
N PRO A 905 16.54 23.63 -34.94
CA PRO A 905 15.52 23.83 -33.91
C PRO A 905 15.89 23.50 -32.47
N HIS A 906 16.48 22.33 -32.20
CA HIS A 906 16.72 21.82 -30.83
C HIS A 906 17.77 22.60 -30.02
N GLN A 907 18.43 23.59 -30.62
CA GLN A 907 19.36 24.50 -29.95
C GLN A 907 18.67 25.78 -29.46
N VAL A 908 17.38 25.97 -29.74
CA VAL A 908 16.66 27.23 -29.53
C VAL A 908 15.56 27.06 -28.47
N SER A 909 15.53 27.95 -27.46
CA SER A 909 14.46 28.04 -26.45
C SER A 909 13.50 29.21 -26.70
N LEU A 910 12.23 28.99 -26.36
CA LEU A 910 11.17 29.98 -26.36
C LEU A 910 11.06 30.76 -25.03
N SER A 911 11.62 30.21 -23.94
CA SER A 911 11.57 30.83 -22.62
C SER A 911 12.48 32.07 -22.55
N LEU A 912 11.92 33.19 -22.07
CA LEU A 912 12.66 34.42 -21.78
C LEU A 912 13.47 34.36 -20.48
N LYS A 913 13.24 33.36 -19.64
CA LYS A 913 13.95 33.17 -18.36
C LYS A 913 15.22 32.32 -18.52
N ASP A 914 15.31 31.56 -19.60
CA ASP A 914 16.44 30.70 -19.90
C ASP A 914 17.64 31.55 -20.33
N ARG A 915 18.83 31.20 -19.83
CA ARG A 915 20.09 31.85 -20.22
C ARG A 915 20.71 31.11 -21.40
N GLU A 916 21.19 31.86 -22.38
CA GLU A 916 21.92 31.33 -23.52
C GLU A 916 23.28 30.79 -23.06
N CYS A 917 23.69 29.68 -23.65
CA CYS A 917 25.01 29.07 -23.45
C CYS A 917 25.61 28.71 -24.83
N PRO A 918 26.02 29.70 -25.64
CA PRO A 918 26.60 29.43 -26.95
C PRO A 918 27.94 28.69 -26.82
N PRO A 919 28.28 27.75 -27.72
CA PRO A 919 27.56 27.42 -28.97
C PRO A 919 26.40 26.41 -28.81
N TYR A 920 26.08 25.98 -27.59
CA TYR A 920 25.18 24.85 -27.36
C TYR A 920 23.69 25.25 -27.33
N LEU A 921 23.35 26.40 -26.73
CA LEU A 921 21.96 26.83 -26.48
C LEU A 921 21.73 28.34 -26.76
N TYR A 922 20.66 28.66 -27.49
CA TYR A 922 20.27 29.99 -28.03
C TYR A 922 18.78 30.33 -27.76
N ARG A 923 18.35 31.58 -28.01
CA ARG A 923 16.92 32.00 -28.05
C ARG A 923 16.49 32.44 -29.46
N LEU A 924 15.19 32.43 -29.74
CA LEU A 924 14.59 32.71 -31.06
C LEU A 924 14.86 34.15 -31.59
N PRO A 925 15.09 34.40 -32.90
CA PRO A 925 15.31 35.78 -33.42
C PRO A 925 14.18 36.78 -33.13
N SER A 926 14.49 38.08 -33.08
CA SER A 926 13.56 39.17 -32.68
C SER A 926 12.41 39.39 -33.64
N ASP A 927 12.64 39.24 -34.94
CA ASP A 927 11.70 39.63 -36.00
C ASP A 927 10.58 38.59 -36.15
N LEU A 928 10.83 37.36 -35.68
CA LEU A 928 9.83 36.31 -35.46
C LEU A 928 9.16 36.43 -34.07
N ARG A 929 9.54 37.42 -33.26
CA ARG A 929 9.07 37.67 -31.88
C ARG A 929 8.14 38.88 -31.69
N GLY A 930 7.69 39.56 -32.76
CA GLY A 930 6.45 40.37 -32.69
C GLY A 930 6.31 41.56 -33.65
N GLY A 931 5.11 41.70 -34.24
CA GLY A 931 4.63 42.92 -34.91
C GLY A 931 4.02 42.68 -36.30
N TYR A 932 2.80 43.21 -36.53
CA TYR A 932 1.97 43.19 -37.77
C TYR A 932 1.74 41.84 -38.49
N PHE A 933 2.77 41.05 -38.75
CA PHE A 933 2.63 39.59 -38.91
C PHE A 933 2.59 39.00 -37.50
N SER A 934 1.40 38.58 -37.06
CA SER A 934 1.20 38.21 -35.66
C SER A 934 2.15 37.09 -35.24
N HIS A 935 2.69 37.22 -34.02
CA HIS A 935 3.61 36.26 -33.42
C HIS A 935 3.03 34.83 -33.40
N GLU A 936 1.70 34.70 -33.42
CA GLU A 936 0.92 33.47 -33.49
C GLU A 936 0.95 32.80 -34.88
N LYS A 937 1.06 33.57 -35.97
CA LYS A 937 0.88 33.08 -37.36
C LYS A 937 1.96 32.12 -37.85
N CYS A 938 3.13 32.07 -37.20
CA CYS A 938 4.26 31.19 -37.59
C CYS A 938 4.79 30.30 -36.44
N LEU A 939 4.46 30.61 -35.19
CA LEU A 939 5.01 29.92 -34.01
C LEU A 939 4.71 28.42 -33.95
N PRO A 940 3.53 27.92 -34.36
CA PRO A 940 3.23 26.48 -34.29
C PRO A 940 4.15 25.64 -35.17
N PHE A 941 4.54 26.15 -36.35
CA PHE A 941 5.52 25.49 -37.22
C PHE A 941 6.93 25.46 -36.62
N LEU A 942 7.31 26.51 -35.90
CA LEU A 942 8.60 26.55 -35.20
C LEU A 942 8.63 25.62 -33.97
N LYS A 943 7.53 25.51 -33.22
CA LYS A 943 7.39 24.50 -32.15
C LYS A 943 7.46 23.08 -32.70
N ALA A 944 6.72 22.81 -33.78
CA ALA A 944 6.63 21.50 -34.43
C ALA A 944 8.01 20.92 -34.75
N ILE A 945 8.85 21.66 -35.46
CA ILE A 945 10.19 21.20 -35.87
C ILE A 945 11.21 21.03 -34.72
N GLY A 946 10.81 21.22 -33.45
CA GLY A 946 11.62 20.86 -32.28
C GLY A 946 12.29 22.01 -31.54
N VAL A 947 11.74 23.23 -31.59
CA VAL A 947 12.19 24.37 -30.75
C VAL A 947 11.64 24.20 -29.32
N LEU A 948 12.51 24.33 -28.31
CA LEU A 948 12.24 23.96 -26.91
C LEU A 948 11.41 25.01 -26.14
N GLU A 949 10.53 24.57 -25.24
CA GLU A 949 9.76 25.50 -24.40
C GLU A 949 10.56 26.07 -23.22
N LYS A 950 11.34 25.23 -22.54
CA LYS A 950 12.29 25.58 -21.47
C LYS A 950 13.37 24.49 -21.34
N PHE A 951 14.50 24.78 -20.70
CA PHE A 951 15.51 23.76 -20.35
C PHE A 951 15.19 22.99 -19.05
N ASP A 952 15.56 21.70 -19.00
CA ASP A 952 15.27 20.77 -17.89
C ASP A 952 16.45 19.84 -17.52
N CYS A 953 16.26 18.98 -16.52
CA CYS A 953 17.28 18.05 -16.01
C CYS A 953 17.90 17.18 -17.13
N THR A 954 17.06 16.58 -17.97
CA THR A 954 17.46 15.82 -19.16
C THR A 954 18.26 16.64 -20.16
N THR A 955 17.88 17.91 -20.38
CA THR A 955 18.59 18.83 -21.26
C THR A 955 20.01 19.10 -20.74
N TYR A 956 20.17 19.32 -19.44
CA TYR A 956 21.48 19.60 -18.83
C TYR A 956 22.37 18.36 -18.75
N CYS A 957 21.82 17.20 -18.37
CA CYS A 957 22.58 15.94 -18.35
C CYS A 957 23.07 15.56 -19.76
N ARG A 958 22.22 15.66 -20.80
CA ARG A 958 22.60 15.36 -22.18
C ARG A 958 23.77 16.23 -22.68
N VAL A 959 23.79 17.53 -22.31
CA VAL A 959 24.92 18.42 -22.66
C VAL A 959 26.19 18.05 -21.89
N LEU A 960 26.08 17.59 -20.63
CA LEU A 960 27.24 17.09 -19.86
C LEU A 960 27.79 15.76 -20.42
N GLU A 961 26.91 14.87 -20.89
CA GLU A 961 27.29 13.63 -21.59
C GLU A 961 27.92 13.91 -22.97
N GLU A 962 27.34 14.80 -23.76
CA GLU A 962 27.90 15.26 -25.04
C GLU A 962 29.31 15.87 -24.84
N ILE A 963 29.54 16.60 -23.75
CA ILE A 963 30.88 17.11 -23.39
C ILE A 963 31.81 15.97 -22.92
N HIS A 964 31.31 14.96 -22.20
CA HIS A 964 32.09 13.78 -21.78
C HIS A 964 32.58 12.95 -22.98
N GLU A 965 31.66 12.62 -23.89
CA GLU A 965 31.94 11.81 -25.09
C GLU A 965 32.92 12.52 -26.02
N ASN A 966 32.68 13.80 -26.35
CA ASN A 966 33.58 14.62 -27.17
C ASN A 966 34.97 14.81 -26.54
N LYS A 967 35.14 14.57 -25.23
CA LYS A 967 36.45 14.60 -24.56
C LYS A 967 37.15 13.26 -24.50
N SER A 968 36.44 12.14 -24.63
CA SER A 968 37.02 10.78 -24.76
C SER A 968 38.15 10.48 -23.76
N GLY A 969 37.99 10.89 -22.49
CA GLY A 969 38.98 10.68 -21.43
C GLY A 969 40.10 11.72 -21.33
N SER A 970 40.00 12.87 -22.01
CA SER A 970 40.86 14.05 -21.79
C SER A 970 40.29 15.01 -20.73
N ALA A 971 41.15 15.78 -20.07
CA ALA A 971 40.74 16.75 -19.06
C ALA A 971 40.05 17.97 -19.69
N LEU A 972 39.08 18.55 -18.97
CA LEU A 972 38.30 19.70 -19.43
C LEU A 972 39.16 20.97 -19.55
N THR A 973 39.00 21.75 -20.62
CA THR A 973 39.61 23.10 -20.70
C THR A 973 38.94 24.05 -19.70
N ASP A 974 39.59 25.17 -19.37
CA ASP A 974 39.05 26.15 -18.41
C ASP A 974 37.69 26.75 -18.82
N SER A 975 37.39 26.82 -20.12
CA SER A 975 36.09 27.29 -20.62
C SER A 975 35.01 26.23 -20.42
N GLU A 976 35.30 24.99 -20.82
CA GLU A 976 34.38 23.86 -20.69
C GLU A 976 34.13 23.49 -19.22
N ARG A 977 35.17 23.52 -18.37
CA ARG A 977 35.04 23.29 -16.93
C ARG A 977 34.11 24.32 -16.28
N LYS A 978 34.16 25.59 -16.69
CA LYS A 978 33.24 26.63 -16.22
C LYS A 978 31.80 26.37 -16.69
N SER A 979 31.61 25.99 -17.95
CA SER A 979 30.28 25.59 -18.46
C SER A 979 29.74 24.37 -17.72
N CYS A 980 30.54 23.33 -17.50
CA CYS A 980 30.15 22.14 -16.74
C CYS A 980 29.80 22.47 -15.28
N ILE A 981 30.53 23.35 -14.61
CA ILE A 981 30.24 23.75 -13.22
C ILE A 981 28.97 24.60 -13.13
N GLU A 982 28.71 25.50 -14.07
CA GLU A 982 27.42 26.23 -14.13
C GLU A 982 26.26 25.26 -14.37
N LEU A 983 26.39 24.32 -15.33
CA LEU A 983 25.39 23.27 -15.59
C LEU A 983 25.12 22.40 -14.35
N LEU A 984 26.16 21.93 -13.66
CA LEU A 984 26.04 21.14 -12.43
C LEU A 984 25.48 21.94 -11.24
N THR A 985 25.77 23.24 -11.17
CA THR A 985 25.20 24.12 -10.14
C THR A 985 23.70 24.27 -10.36
N ARG A 986 23.25 24.52 -11.60
CA ARG A 986 21.82 24.56 -11.97
C ARG A 986 21.11 23.23 -11.74
N LEU A 987 21.79 22.11 -12.02
CA LEU A 987 21.28 20.78 -11.71
C LEU A 987 21.01 20.63 -10.19
N SER A 988 21.94 21.08 -9.33
CA SER A 988 21.81 21.03 -7.86
C SER A 988 20.77 21.99 -7.24
N GLU A 989 20.15 22.84 -8.06
CA GLU A 989 19.04 23.73 -7.70
C GLU A 989 17.66 23.11 -8.02
N LEU A 990 17.62 21.99 -8.77
CA LEU A 990 16.39 21.26 -9.07
C LEU A 990 15.93 20.41 -7.88
N SER A 991 14.61 20.23 -7.76
CA SER A 991 13.96 19.51 -6.65
C SER A 991 14.07 17.98 -6.75
N GLU A 992 14.34 17.44 -7.94
CA GLU A 992 14.57 16.02 -8.18
C GLU A 992 15.93 15.86 -8.87
N LEU A 993 16.76 14.95 -8.33
CA LEU A 993 18.12 14.68 -8.80
C LEU A 993 18.26 13.21 -9.19
N PRO A 994 18.90 12.89 -10.34
CA PRO A 994 19.27 11.53 -10.72
C PRO A 994 20.21 10.85 -9.69
N GLU A 995 20.41 9.54 -9.81
CA GLU A 995 21.28 8.82 -8.87
C GLU A 995 22.77 9.17 -9.10
N PRO A 996 23.64 9.14 -8.06
CA PRO A 996 25.05 9.56 -8.18
C PRO A 996 25.90 8.72 -9.16
N SER A 997 25.39 7.58 -9.64
CA SER A 997 26.00 6.78 -10.70
C SER A 997 25.73 7.32 -12.12
N GLU A 998 24.75 8.20 -12.29
CA GLU A 998 24.26 8.72 -13.58
C GLU A 998 24.78 10.14 -13.87
N ILE A 999 25.20 10.87 -12.83
CA ILE A 999 25.70 12.25 -12.95
C ILE A 999 27.22 12.23 -13.11
N PHE A 1000 27.72 12.92 -14.14
CA PHE A 1000 29.15 13.16 -14.35
C PHE A 1000 29.58 14.50 -13.74
N ALA A 1001 30.56 14.47 -12.83
CA ALA A 1001 31.17 15.64 -12.22
C ALA A 1001 32.71 15.60 -12.39
N PRO A 1002 33.40 16.76 -12.44
CA PRO A 1002 34.85 16.78 -12.51
C PRO A 1002 35.47 16.23 -11.22
N ASP A 1003 36.47 15.34 -11.35
CA ASP A 1003 37.35 14.96 -10.25
C ASP A 1003 38.47 15.98 -10.01
N HIS A 1004 39.28 15.78 -8.97
CA HIS A 1004 40.38 16.66 -8.60
C HIS A 1004 41.45 16.89 -9.68
N GLU A 1005 41.51 16.08 -10.75
CA GLU A 1005 42.44 16.23 -11.89
C GLU A 1005 41.76 16.86 -13.12
N GLY A 1006 40.45 17.14 -13.06
CA GLY A 1006 39.68 17.81 -14.10
C GLY A 1006 39.08 16.88 -15.15
N PHE A 1007 39.00 15.58 -14.87
CA PHE A 1007 38.29 14.61 -15.70
C PHE A 1007 36.83 14.49 -15.26
N LEU A 1008 35.90 14.46 -16.21
CA LEU A 1008 34.47 14.28 -15.91
C LEU A 1008 34.20 12.79 -15.61
N VAL A 1009 33.85 12.46 -14.36
CA VAL A 1009 33.66 11.09 -13.86
C VAL A 1009 32.37 10.97 -13.03
N ARG A 1010 31.87 9.74 -12.81
CA ARG A 1010 30.63 9.50 -12.06
C ARG A 1010 30.78 9.83 -10.57
N CYS A 1011 29.79 10.53 -10.00
CA CYS A 1011 29.80 10.98 -8.60
C CYS A 1011 29.93 9.83 -7.58
N SER A 1012 29.39 8.64 -7.87
CA SER A 1012 29.48 7.45 -7.00
C SER A 1012 30.90 6.90 -6.79
N HIS A 1013 31.86 7.29 -7.64
CA HIS A 1013 33.28 6.91 -7.51
C HIS A 1013 34.13 7.99 -6.83
N LEU A 1014 33.50 9.08 -6.38
CA LEU A 1014 34.14 10.17 -5.64
C LEU A 1014 33.89 10.02 -4.14
N CYS A 1015 34.77 10.60 -3.32
CA CYS A 1015 34.54 10.90 -1.92
C CYS A 1015 34.89 12.36 -1.63
N PHE A 1016 34.41 12.90 -0.51
CA PHE A 1016 34.69 14.26 -0.08
C PHE A 1016 35.08 14.32 1.41
N GLY A 1017 35.81 15.37 1.80
CA GLY A 1017 36.38 15.52 3.13
C GLY A 1017 37.68 14.74 3.33
N SER A 1018 38.67 15.35 3.99
CA SER A 1018 39.96 14.71 4.32
C SER A 1018 40.28 14.82 5.81
N VAL A 1019 40.55 13.69 6.46
CA VAL A 1019 40.77 13.61 7.91
C VAL A 1019 42.22 13.19 8.21
N LYS A 1020 43.02 14.15 8.66
CA LYS A 1020 44.50 14.02 8.74
C LYS A 1020 45.03 12.89 9.65
N TRP A 1021 44.23 12.37 10.58
CA TRP A 1021 44.65 11.28 11.49
C TRP A 1021 44.32 9.87 10.97
N LEU A 1022 43.49 9.73 9.93
CA LEU A 1022 43.35 8.48 9.16
C LEU A 1022 44.43 8.42 8.08
N SER A 1023 45.69 8.31 8.49
CA SER A 1023 46.81 8.24 7.56
C SER A 1023 46.95 6.83 6.95
N LYS A 1024 46.67 6.73 5.64
CA LYS A 1024 46.67 5.53 4.77
C LYS A 1024 45.41 4.67 4.82
N VAL A 1025 44.43 5.08 4.02
CA VAL A 1025 43.51 4.15 3.33
C VAL A 1025 43.83 4.27 1.85
N ASP A 1026 44.56 3.31 1.29
CA ASP A 1026 44.93 3.33 -0.13
C ASP A 1026 43.67 3.14 -1.01
N LYS A 1027 43.57 3.93 -2.11
CA LYS A 1027 42.57 3.85 -3.21
C LYS A 1027 41.22 4.58 -3.02
N LEU A 1028 41.21 5.87 -2.68
CA LEU A 1028 40.01 6.74 -2.78
C LEU A 1028 40.24 7.93 -3.75
N ARG A 1029 39.20 8.35 -4.50
CA ARG A 1029 39.23 9.47 -5.48
C ARG A 1029 38.39 10.65 -5.01
N PHE A 1030 38.82 11.89 -5.24
CA PHE A 1030 38.16 13.10 -4.71
C PHE A 1030 37.57 14.00 -5.81
N ALA A 1031 36.46 14.69 -5.49
CA ALA A 1031 35.79 15.66 -6.37
C ALA A 1031 36.63 16.94 -6.61
N HIS A 1032 36.38 17.65 -7.72
CA HIS A 1032 37.13 18.86 -8.06
C HIS A 1032 36.90 20.01 -7.06
N LYS A 1033 37.98 20.71 -6.71
CA LYS A 1033 37.99 21.80 -5.71
C LYS A 1033 37.06 22.99 -6.02
N ASP A 1034 36.75 23.21 -7.31
CA ASP A 1034 35.87 24.31 -7.75
C ASP A 1034 34.37 23.95 -7.58
N LEU A 1035 34.05 22.69 -7.27
CA LEU A 1035 32.69 22.24 -6.96
C LEU A 1035 32.40 22.49 -5.48
N ALA A 1036 31.42 23.34 -5.17
CA ALA A 1036 31.15 23.76 -3.80
C ALA A 1036 30.72 22.59 -2.89
N TYR A 1037 31.10 22.64 -1.62
CA TYR A 1037 30.78 21.60 -0.62
C TYR A 1037 29.28 21.26 -0.57
N GLY A 1038 28.42 22.28 -0.50
CA GLY A 1038 26.96 22.09 -0.49
C GLY A 1038 26.37 21.55 -1.79
N VAL A 1039 27.11 21.63 -2.91
CA VAL A 1039 26.74 20.95 -4.17
C VAL A 1039 27.15 19.47 -4.10
N CYS A 1040 28.34 19.16 -3.57
CA CYS A 1040 28.79 17.77 -3.36
C CYS A 1040 27.88 17.00 -2.38
N GLU A 1041 27.40 17.66 -1.33
CA GLU A 1041 26.48 17.10 -0.34
C GLU A 1041 25.09 16.82 -0.94
N LYS A 1042 24.52 17.78 -1.69
CA LYS A 1042 23.26 17.58 -2.43
C LYS A 1042 23.35 16.48 -3.49
N LEU A 1043 24.50 16.34 -4.15
CA LEU A 1043 24.80 15.28 -5.12
C LEU A 1043 25.24 13.94 -4.45
N ARG A 1044 25.11 13.82 -3.11
CA ARG A 1044 25.26 12.59 -2.30
C ARG A 1044 26.62 11.87 -2.42
N ILE A 1045 27.72 12.61 -2.52
CA ILE A 1045 29.08 12.04 -2.48
C ILE A 1045 29.43 11.64 -1.01
N PRO A 1046 30.10 10.50 -0.73
CA PRO A 1046 30.36 9.99 0.64
C PRO A 1046 31.63 10.51 1.36
N ASP A 1047 31.60 10.56 2.70
CA ASP A 1047 32.69 11.00 3.61
C ASP A 1047 33.66 9.88 4.05
N GLN A 1048 34.93 10.23 4.24
CA GLN A 1048 36.05 9.32 4.55
C GLN A 1048 35.92 8.51 5.87
N ARG A 1049 35.26 9.03 6.92
CA ARG A 1049 35.27 8.41 8.27
C ARG A 1049 34.43 7.13 8.32
N VAL A 1050 33.28 7.16 7.66
CA VAL A 1050 32.23 6.12 7.74
C VAL A 1050 32.69 4.79 7.16
N GLN A 1051 33.59 4.80 6.17
CA GLN A 1051 34.14 3.59 5.56
C GLN A 1051 35.11 2.82 6.47
N THR A 1052 35.65 3.42 7.54
CA THR A 1052 36.75 2.82 8.31
C THR A 1052 36.27 2.06 9.56
N LEU A 1053 35.15 2.45 10.19
CA LEU A 1053 34.76 1.95 11.52
C LEU A 1053 34.18 0.50 11.55
N LYS A 1054 33.79 -0.07 10.40
CA LYS A 1054 32.99 -1.31 10.30
C LYS A 1054 33.78 -2.64 10.52
N LYS A 1055 34.75 -2.74 11.45
CA LYS A 1055 35.73 -3.86 11.47
C LYS A 1055 35.99 -4.72 12.76
N HIS A 1056 35.43 -4.48 13.98
CA HIS A 1056 35.77 -5.26 15.23
C HIS A 1056 34.58 -5.54 16.23
N HIS A 1057 34.66 -6.46 17.25
CA HIS A 1057 33.51 -7.06 18.07
C HIS A 1057 33.81 -7.58 19.55
N VAL A 1058 32.81 -7.97 20.41
CA VAL A 1058 32.83 -8.23 21.93
C VAL A 1058 31.79 -9.31 22.51
N PRO A 1059 31.86 -9.93 23.75
CA PRO A 1059 30.98 -11.06 24.32
C PRO A 1059 30.01 -10.84 25.59
N LEU A 1060 29.40 -11.90 26.24
CA LEU A 1060 28.02 -11.95 26.93
C LEU A 1060 27.78 -12.59 28.39
N PRO A 1061 26.56 -12.46 29.08
CA PRO A 1061 26.21 -12.86 30.52
C PRO A 1061 24.95 -13.78 30.84
N PHE A 1062 24.51 -14.00 32.13
CA PHE A 1062 23.40 -14.92 32.62
C PHE A 1062 22.52 -14.45 33.84
N GLY A 1063 21.20 -14.77 33.89
CA GLY A 1063 20.29 -14.65 35.06
C GLY A 1063 18.86 -14.10 34.75
N GLN A 1064 17.83 -14.29 35.61
CA GLN A 1064 16.50 -13.67 35.41
C GLN A 1064 16.49 -12.20 35.83
N LYS A 1065 16.62 -11.30 34.85
CA LYS A 1065 16.58 -9.85 35.06
C LYS A 1065 15.94 -9.12 33.87
N GLU A 1066 15.39 -7.95 34.12
CA GLU A 1066 15.08 -6.93 33.11
C GLU A 1066 15.92 -5.71 33.49
N GLU A 1067 16.77 -5.23 32.57
CA GLU A 1067 17.63 -4.07 32.87
C GLU A 1067 16.80 -2.78 32.82
N LEU A 1068 17.09 -1.82 33.71
CA LEU A 1068 16.31 -0.57 33.83
C LEU A 1068 16.19 0.16 32.49
N THR A 1069 17.27 0.22 31.72
CA THR A 1069 17.31 0.81 30.37
C THR A 1069 16.36 0.10 29.39
N THR A 1070 16.28 -1.24 29.43
CA THR A 1070 15.32 -2.03 28.66
C THR A 1070 13.88 -1.73 29.10
N ARG A 1071 13.64 -1.62 30.41
CA ARG A 1071 12.32 -1.29 30.97
C ARG A 1071 11.86 0.12 30.56
N LEU A 1072 12.74 1.11 30.65
CA LEU A 1072 12.50 2.49 30.20
C LEU A 1072 12.27 2.55 28.69
N LYS A 1073 13.09 1.87 27.87
CA LYS A 1073 12.88 1.73 26.42
C LYS A 1073 11.48 1.20 26.09
N GLY A 1074 11.02 0.18 26.82
CA GLY A 1074 9.66 -0.35 26.67
C GLY A 1074 8.56 0.63 27.07
N ILE A 1075 8.78 1.47 28.10
CA ILE A 1075 7.84 2.55 28.47
C ILE A 1075 7.79 3.62 27.35
N LEU A 1076 8.95 4.05 26.84
CA LEU A 1076 9.05 5.06 25.78
C LEU A 1076 8.47 4.61 24.43
N GLN A 1077 8.44 3.30 24.16
CA GLN A 1077 7.73 2.74 23.00
C GLN A 1077 6.21 2.81 23.14
N GLY A 1078 5.67 2.71 24.36
CA GLY A 1078 4.23 2.85 24.65
C GLY A 1078 3.75 4.29 24.81
N TYR A 1079 4.68 5.23 25.01
CA TYR A 1079 4.42 6.67 25.12
C TYR A 1079 5.30 7.43 24.11
N PRO A 1080 4.97 7.45 22.80
CA PRO A 1080 5.84 8.05 21.78
C PRO A 1080 6.05 9.57 21.97
N LEU A 1081 7.22 10.07 21.51
CA LEU A 1081 7.61 11.49 21.62
C LEU A 1081 6.57 12.42 20.96
N GLY A 1082 5.90 13.22 21.78
CA GLY A 1082 4.83 14.13 21.35
C GLY A 1082 4.36 15.07 22.46
N ILE A 1083 3.15 15.61 22.30
CA ILE A 1083 2.53 16.57 23.24
C ILE A 1083 2.30 15.98 24.64
N GLU A 1084 2.23 14.65 24.76
CA GLU A 1084 2.03 13.92 26.01
C GLU A 1084 3.06 14.28 27.10
N ILE A 1085 4.30 14.61 26.74
CA ILE A 1085 5.33 15.03 27.71
C ILE A 1085 4.91 16.31 28.46
N PHE A 1086 4.32 17.26 27.74
CA PHE A 1086 3.81 18.49 28.33
C PHE A 1086 2.55 18.25 29.15
N LYS A 1087 1.64 17.36 28.68
CA LYS A 1087 0.45 16.96 29.44
C LYS A 1087 0.82 16.30 30.77
N GLU A 1088 1.72 15.33 30.76
CA GLU A 1088 2.20 14.63 31.96
C GLU A 1088 2.89 15.59 32.94
N LEU A 1089 3.71 16.54 32.47
CA LEU A 1089 4.34 17.54 33.34
C LEU A 1089 3.35 18.58 33.89
N VAL A 1090 2.29 18.93 33.13
CA VAL A 1090 1.14 19.71 33.63
C VAL A 1090 0.39 18.93 34.70
N GLN A 1091 0.07 17.66 34.44
CA GLN A 1091 -0.66 16.77 35.35
C GLN A 1091 0.10 16.58 36.68
N ASN A 1092 1.42 16.38 36.61
CA ASN A 1092 2.27 16.26 37.80
C ASN A 1092 2.31 17.56 38.63
N ALA A 1093 2.25 18.73 38.00
CA ALA A 1093 2.18 20.00 38.70
C ALA A 1093 0.81 20.22 39.37
N ASP A 1094 -0.28 19.93 38.66
CA ASP A 1094 -1.66 20.02 39.15
C ASP A 1094 -1.92 19.05 40.32
N ASP A 1095 -1.49 17.79 40.21
CA ASP A 1095 -1.57 16.79 41.28
C ASP A 1095 -0.74 17.16 42.54
N ALA A 1096 0.29 18.00 42.37
CA ALA A 1096 1.08 18.58 43.45
C ALA A 1096 0.46 19.87 44.03
N GLY A 1097 -0.66 20.34 43.49
CA GLY A 1097 -1.36 21.55 43.91
C GLY A 1097 -0.77 22.85 43.37
N ALA A 1098 0.02 22.80 42.29
CA ALA A 1098 0.61 23.99 41.69
C ALA A 1098 -0.45 24.86 41.01
N THR A 1099 -0.37 26.17 41.22
CA THR A 1099 -1.25 27.15 40.56
C THR A 1099 -0.62 27.74 39.31
N ARG A 1100 0.71 27.59 39.15
CA ARG A 1100 1.47 28.09 38.00
C ARG A 1100 2.54 27.09 37.59
N LEU A 1101 2.69 26.91 36.27
CA LEU A 1101 3.71 26.10 35.64
C LEU A 1101 4.35 26.87 34.49
N HIS A 1102 5.68 26.80 34.38
CA HIS A 1102 6.44 27.44 33.32
C HIS A 1102 7.31 26.40 32.61
N PHE A 1103 7.17 26.31 31.28
CA PHE A 1103 8.10 25.58 30.42
C PHE A 1103 9.08 26.58 29.79
N ILE A 1104 10.38 26.35 29.97
CA ILE A 1104 11.46 27.25 29.59
C ILE A 1104 12.44 26.48 28.70
N ASN A 1105 12.61 26.90 27.45
CA ASN A 1105 13.68 26.39 26.57
C ASN A 1105 14.96 27.17 26.86
N ASP A 1106 15.78 26.67 27.79
CA ASP A 1106 17.06 27.27 28.13
C ASP A 1106 18.11 26.86 27.11
N ARG A 1107 18.59 27.83 26.31
CA ARG A 1107 19.59 27.61 25.26
C ARG A 1107 21.01 27.99 25.68
N ARG A 1108 21.25 28.26 26.96
CA ARG A 1108 22.58 28.58 27.47
C ARG A 1108 23.46 27.33 27.49
N ASN A 1109 24.75 27.53 27.24
CA ASN A 1109 25.79 26.58 27.60
C ASN A 1109 26.40 27.08 28.91
N LEU A 1110 26.47 26.24 29.94
CA LEU A 1110 27.10 26.59 31.23
C LEU A 1110 28.60 26.27 31.20
N GLY A 1111 29.29 26.59 32.30
CA GLY A 1111 30.69 26.22 32.51
C GLY A 1111 30.88 24.70 32.50
N THR A 1112 32.10 24.25 32.25
CA THR A 1112 32.46 22.83 32.14
C THR A 1112 33.74 22.50 32.91
N GLU A 1113 34.23 23.39 33.77
CA GLU A 1113 35.46 23.21 34.54
C GLU A 1113 35.18 22.65 35.94
N LYS A 1114 34.13 23.13 36.60
CA LYS A 1114 33.72 22.75 37.96
C LYS A 1114 32.47 21.87 37.95
N VAL A 1115 32.58 20.72 37.29
CA VAL A 1115 31.52 19.72 37.15
C VAL A 1115 31.87 18.41 37.87
N LEU A 1116 30.87 17.61 38.23
CA LEU A 1116 31.04 16.38 39.02
C LEU A 1116 31.92 15.30 38.35
N SER A 1117 31.96 15.26 37.01
CA SER A 1117 32.91 14.44 36.24
C SER A 1117 33.09 14.98 34.81
N ASP A 1118 34.03 14.42 34.03
CA ASP A 1118 34.20 14.80 32.62
C ASP A 1118 32.96 14.49 31.75
N GLU A 1119 32.19 13.46 32.10
CA GLU A 1119 30.93 13.08 31.44
C GLU A 1119 29.84 14.16 31.61
N TRP A 1120 29.84 14.89 32.73
CA TRP A 1120 28.90 16.00 32.96
C TRP A 1120 29.08 17.16 31.98
N LYS A 1121 30.22 17.29 31.32
CA LYS A 1121 30.46 18.36 30.33
C LYS A 1121 29.44 18.34 29.20
N ALA A 1122 28.92 17.17 28.83
CA ALA A 1122 27.90 17.01 27.81
C ALA A 1122 26.49 17.41 28.29
N LEU A 1123 26.25 17.46 29.62
CA LEU A 1123 24.97 17.84 30.24
C LEU A 1123 24.85 19.36 30.47
N GLN A 1124 25.90 20.15 30.21
CA GLN A 1124 25.91 21.60 30.41
C GLN A 1124 25.40 22.42 29.22
N GLY A 1125 24.90 21.76 28.18
CA GLY A 1125 24.25 22.40 27.04
C GLY A 1125 22.78 22.80 27.29
N PRO A 1126 22.03 23.06 26.19
CA PRO A 1126 20.63 23.44 26.26
C PRO A 1126 19.74 22.45 27.02
N ALA A 1127 18.75 22.97 27.72
CA ALA A 1127 17.85 22.18 28.56
C ALA A 1127 16.39 22.63 28.42
N LEU A 1128 15.45 21.68 28.51
CA LEU A 1128 14.07 22.00 28.85
C LEU A 1128 13.99 22.14 30.37
N VAL A 1129 13.66 23.33 30.85
CA VAL A 1129 13.50 23.63 32.28
C VAL A 1129 12.03 23.82 32.59
N VAL A 1130 11.54 23.16 33.64
CA VAL A 1130 10.13 23.17 34.03
C VAL A 1130 10.01 23.57 35.49
N VAL A 1131 9.32 24.68 35.76
CA VAL A 1131 9.19 25.28 37.09
C VAL A 1131 7.73 25.38 37.46
N ASN A 1132 7.33 24.71 38.55
CA ASN A 1132 6.01 24.88 39.16
C ASN A 1132 6.13 25.80 40.40
N ASP A 1133 5.03 26.09 41.09
CA ASP A 1133 5.05 26.86 42.35
C ASP A 1133 4.75 26.04 43.62
N THR A 1134 5.08 24.75 43.59
CA THR A 1134 5.05 23.84 44.74
C THR A 1134 6.42 23.18 44.97
N THR A 1135 6.50 22.30 45.98
CA THR A 1135 7.73 21.59 46.38
C THR A 1135 7.42 20.10 46.56
N PHE A 1136 8.32 19.24 46.09
CA PHE A 1136 8.26 17.80 46.39
C PHE A 1136 8.46 17.58 47.89
N ASN A 1137 7.63 16.72 48.50
CA ASN A 1137 7.87 16.16 49.83
C ASN A 1137 8.61 14.81 49.71
N ASP A 1138 9.03 14.21 50.84
CA ASP A 1138 9.75 12.93 50.83
C ASP A 1138 8.93 11.76 50.25
N GLU A 1139 7.59 11.76 50.38
CA GLU A 1139 6.72 10.74 49.76
C GLU A 1139 6.71 10.86 48.22
N ASP A 1140 6.72 12.07 47.68
CA ASP A 1140 6.83 12.31 46.23
C ASP A 1140 8.21 11.86 45.70
N ILE A 1141 9.28 12.09 46.47
CA ILE A 1141 10.66 11.67 46.16
C ILE A 1141 10.81 10.14 46.24
N GLU A 1142 10.17 9.47 47.19
CA GLU A 1142 10.10 8.01 47.21
C GLU A 1142 9.22 7.45 46.07
N GLY A 1143 8.14 8.16 45.72
CA GLY A 1143 7.20 7.75 44.68
C GLY A 1143 7.82 7.74 43.29
N ILE A 1144 8.55 8.79 42.92
CA ILE A 1144 9.16 8.97 41.60
C ILE A 1144 10.28 7.94 41.31
N GLN A 1145 10.84 7.31 42.35
CA GLN A 1145 11.80 6.21 42.26
C GLN A 1145 11.15 4.84 41.99
N LYS A 1146 9.86 4.65 42.33
CA LYS A 1146 9.21 3.33 42.30
C LYS A 1146 8.42 3.12 41.02
N LEU A 1147 9.07 2.56 40.00
CA LEU A 1147 8.46 2.28 38.70
C LEU A 1147 7.23 1.35 38.84
N GLY A 1148 6.13 1.73 38.19
CA GLY A 1148 4.89 0.95 38.19
C GLY A 1148 4.13 0.96 39.53
N VAL A 1149 4.51 1.81 40.49
CA VAL A 1149 3.73 2.09 41.71
C VAL A 1149 2.99 3.40 41.52
N GLY A 1150 1.68 3.34 41.28
CA GLY A 1150 0.84 4.52 41.36
C GLY A 1150 0.83 5.08 42.78
N SER A 1151 1.54 6.18 43.02
CA SER A 1151 1.69 6.83 44.33
C SER A 1151 0.37 7.31 44.95
N LYS A 1152 -0.72 7.31 44.17
CA LYS A 1152 -2.01 7.93 44.49
C LYS A 1152 -3.18 6.93 44.47
N GLY A 1153 -2.92 5.62 44.52
CA GLY A 1153 -3.95 4.57 44.48
C GLY A 1153 -5.00 4.61 45.62
N SER A 1154 -4.77 5.42 46.66
CA SER A 1154 -5.68 5.67 47.79
C SER A 1154 -6.48 6.99 47.70
N GLN A 1155 -6.22 7.85 46.70
CA GLN A 1155 -6.88 9.16 46.54
C GLN A 1155 -7.59 9.28 45.18
N PRO A 1156 -8.91 9.03 45.11
CA PRO A 1156 -9.65 8.92 43.84
C PRO A 1156 -9.68 10.17 42.94
N TRP A 1157 -9.24 11.33 43.43
CA TRP A 1157 -9.30 12.62 42.75
C TRP A 1157 -7.94 13.11 42.20
N LYS A 1158 -6.87 12.34 42.35
CA LYS A 1158 -5.56 12.63 41.74
C LYS A 1158 -5.31 11.76 40.51
N THR A 1159 -4.69 12.32 39.47
CA THR A 1159 -4.71 11.72 38.12
C THR A 1159 -3.35 11.11 37.78
N GLY A 1160 -3.21 9.79 37.92
CA GLY A 1160 -1.94 9.10 37.62
C GLY A 1160 -1.87 7.67 38.14
N GLN A 1161 -2.67 6.76 37.57
CA GLN A 1161 -2.97 5.45 38.18
C GLN A 1161 -1.77 4.47 38.23
N TYR A 1162 -0.68 4.74 37.52
CA TYR A 1162 0.43 3.79 37.31
C TYR A 1162 1.83 4.31 37.68
N GLY A 1163 2.02 5.60 37.98
CA GLY A 1163 3.34 6.16 38.33
C GLY A 1163 4.39 6.13 37.20
N ILE A 1164 3.98 5.92 35.94
CA ILE A 1164 4.90 5.83 34.78
C ILE A 1164 5.05 7.14 34.00
N GLY A 1165 4.11 8.07 34.13
CA GLY A 1165 4.01 9.28 33.29
C GLY A 1165 5.26 10.17 33.30
N PHE A 1166 5.92 10.33 34.46
CA PHE A 1166 7.17 11.09 34.57
C PHE A 1166 8.28 10.58 33.64
N ASN A 1167 8.32 9.27 33.34
CA ASN A 1167 9.39 8.68 32.54
C ASN A 1167 9.37 9.10 31.06
N CYS A 1168 8.32 9.79 30.60
CA CYS A 1168 8.30 10.37 29.25
C CYS A 1168 9.41 11.43 29.03
N VAL A 1169 9.98 12.01 30.10
CA VAL A 1169 11.12 12.94 30.05
C VAL A 1169 12.38 12.31 29.43
N TYR A 1170 12.50 10.98 29.47
CA TYR A 1170 13.61 10.26 28.85
C TYR A 1170 13.63 10.31 27.31
N HIS A 1171 12.59 10.85 26.65
CA HIS A 1171 12.68 11.24 25.22
C HIS A 1171 13.49 12.52 24.98
N VAL A 1172 13.76 13.31 26.04
CA VAL A 1172 14.36 14.65 25.95
C VAL A 1172 15.74 14.70 26.63
N THR A 1173 15.98 13.84 27.62
CA THR A 1173 17.25 13.73 28.34
C THR A 1173 17.51 12.32 28.84
N ASP A 1174 18.76 11.86 28.81
CA ASP A 1174 19.15 10.61 29.47
C ASP A 1174 19.35 10.79 30.99
N VAL A 1175 19.43 12.04 31.48
CA VAL A 1175 19.74 12.39 32.88
C VAL A 1175 18.79 13.49 33.37
N PRO A 1176 17.54 13.17 33.75
CA PRO A 1176 16.63 14.14 34.33
C PRO A 1176 17.04 14.51 35.75
N MET A 1177 17.02 15.81 36.04
CA MET A 1177 17.39 16.39 37.33
C MET A 1177 16.24 17.20 37.92
N PHE A 1178 16.06 17.17 39.24
CA PHE A 1178 15.16 18.09 39.94
C PHE A 1178 15.75 18.68 41.21
N LEU A 1179 15.47 19.96 41.43
CA LEU A 1179 15.82 20.74 42.61
C LEU A 1179 14.53 21.12 43.33
N SER A 1180 14.37 20.77 44.61
CA SER A 1180 13.20 21.11 45.45
C SER A 1180 13.61 21.91 46.70
N ASP A 1181 12.88 22.97 47.00
CA ASP A 1181 13.11 23.96 48.10
C ASP A 1181 14.55 24.51 48.21
N ASN A 1182 15.38 24.36 47.17
CA ASN A 1182 16.84 24.59 47.25
C ASN A 1182 17.54 23.79 48.38
N ARG A 1183 16.93 22.69 48.83
CA ARG A 1183 17.45 21.77 49.86
C ARG A 1183 17.73 20.37 49.34
N VAL A 1184 17.04 19.94 48.28
CA VAL A 1184 17.18 18.60 47.71
C VAL A 1184 17.46 18.72 46.22
N LEU A 1185 18.59 18.17 45.77
CA LEU A 1185 18.89 17.91 44.37
C LEU A 1185 18.87 16.41 44.13
N CYS A 1186 18.05 15.95 43.20
CA CYS A 1186 18.02 14.57 42.75
C CYS A 1186 18.46 14.48 41.28
N VAL A 1187 19.31 13.50 40.98
CA VAL A 1187 19.81 13.20 39.63
C VAL A 1187 19.53 11.73 39.34
N MET A 1188 18.78 11.45 38.28
CA MET A 1188 18.53 10.09 37.80
C MET A 1188 19.45 9.78 36.62
N ASP A 1189 20.16 8.65 36.66
CA ASP A 1189 21.11 8.24 35.63
C ASP A 1189 20.93 6.74 35.35
N PRO A 1190 19.89 6.34 34.60
CA PRO A 1190 19.59 4.93 34.30
C PRO A 1190 20.71 4.21 33.54
N HIS A 1191 21.65 4.95 32.95
CA HIS A 1191 22.83 4.42 32.29
C HIS A 1191 24.07 4.29 33.19
N CYS A 1192 24.03 4.79 34.44
CA CYS A 1192 25.13 4.76 35.41
C CYS A 1192 26.46 5.29 34.82
N ARG A 1193 26.38 6.37 34.03
CA ARG A 1193 27.51 6.94 33.26
C ARG A 1193 27.95 8.30 33.78
N HIS A 1194 27.04 9.07 34.35
CA HIS A 1194 27.24 10.47 34.70
C HIS A 1194 27.29 10.66 36.23
N MET A 1195 26.48 9.93 37.01
CA MET A 1195 26.51 10.06 38.46
C MET A 1195 27.67 9.28 39.07
N PRO A 1196 28.58 9.93 39.84
CA PRO A 1196 29.61 9.22 40.59
C PRO A 1196 29.00 8.18 41.54
N HIS A 1197 29.59 6.99 41.58
CA HIS A 1197 29.14 5.85 42.40
C HIS A 1197 27.75 5.25 42.06
N ALA A 1198 27.04 5.80 41.07
CA ALA A 1198 25.80 5.19 40.57
C ALA A 1198 26.09 3.82 39.95
N ASN A 1199 25.16 2.89 40.16
CA ASN A 1199 25.27 1.51 39.71
C ASN A 1199 23.87 0.92 39.47
N THR A 1200 23.79 -0.31 38.97
CA THR A 1200 22.51 -0.93 38.60
C THR A 1200 21.51 -1.13 39.75
N GLU A 1201 21.94 -1.07 41.01
CA GLU A 1201 21.06 -1.13 42.19
C GLU A 1201 20.62 0.28 42.65
N SER A 1202 21.46 1.30 42.42
CA SER A 1202 21.17 2.72 42.68
C SER A 1202 21.56 3.60 41.48
N PRO A 1203 20.72 3.68 40.43
CA PRO A 1203 21.03 4.37 39.18
C PRO A 1203 20.74 5.88 39.25
N GLY A 1204 21.46 6.57 40.13
CA GLY A 1204 21.32 7.99 40.41
C GLY A 1204 21.88 8.38 41.78
N GLY A 1205 21.60 9.60 42.22
CA GLY A 1205 21.94 10.07 43.57
C GLY A 1205 21.22 11.36 43.96
N MET A 1206 21.20 11.61 45.27
CA MET A 1206 20.51 12.73 45.90
C MET A 1206 21.42 13.43 46.89
N TYR A 1207 21.41 14.77 46.86
CA TYR A 1207 22.10 15.63 47.82
C TYR A 1207 21.09 16.41 48.66
N LYS A 1208 21.20 16.36 49.99
CA LYS A 1208 20.30 17.03 50.93
C LYS A 1208 21.03 18.06 51.83
N ASP A 1209 20.35 19.18 52.07
CA ASP A 1209 20.74 20.27 52.97
C ASP A 1209 22.23 20.66 52.86
N LYS A 1210 23.06 20.36 53.87
CA LYS A 1210 24.49 20.73 53.89
C LYS A 1210 25.28 20.15 52.71
N GLY A 1211 25.05 18.88 52.37
CA GLY A 1211 25.74 18.22 51.25
C GLY A 1211 25.39 18.87 49.90
N LEU A 1212 24.21 19.49 49.78
CA LEU A 1212 23.84 20.27 48.60
C LEU A 1212 24.53 21.65 48.58
N ASP A 1213 24.67 22.31 49.72
CA ASP A 1213 25.41 23.59 49.81
C ASP A 1213 26.91 23.38 49.47
N GLU A 1214 27.53 22.31 49.96
CA GLU A 1214 28.91 21.93 49.65
C GLU A 1214 29.08 21.60 48.15
N VAL A 1215 28.22 20.74 47.59
CA VAL A 1215 28.24 20.45 46.13
C VAL A 1215 28.04 21.71 45.29
N ARG A 1216 27.22 22.66 45.72
CA ARG A 1216 27.04 23.94 45.01
C ARG A 1216 28.28 24.83 45.07
N ASP A 1217 29.04 24.82 46.17
CA ASP A 1217 30.22 25.66 46.34
C ASP A 1217 31.48 25.10 45.67
N ASP A 1218 31.63 23.77 45.58
CA ASP A 1218 32.75 23.11 44.90
C ASP A 1218 32.47 22.92 43.40
N PHE A 1219 31.29 22.38 43.04
CA PHE A 1219 30.89 22.08 41.65
C PHE A 1219 29.99 23.18 41.06
N ARG A 1220 30.46 24.44 41.16
CA ARG A 1220 29.70 25.66 40.79
C ARG A 1220 29.14 25.68 39.37
N ASP A 1221 29.70 24.92 38.43
CA ASP A 1221 29.20 24.89 37.05
C ASP A 1221 27.93 24.01 36.91
N VAL A 1222 27.73 23.06 37.82
CA VAL A 1222 26.53 22.20 37.85
C VAL A 1222 25.28 22.98 38.24
N LEU A 1223 25.42 23.84 39.24
CA LEU A 1223 24.37 24.63 39.88
C LEU A 1223 24.68 26.13 39.80
N MET A 1224 24.96 26.65 38.60
CA MET A 1224 25.44 28.04 38.44
C MET A 1224 24.56 29.08 39.14
N ASP A 1225 25.22 29.88 39.98
CA ASP A 1225 24.59 30.85 40.88
C ASP A 1225 23.59 31.77 40.16
N SER A 1226 22.36 31.75 40.68
CA SER A 1226 21.19 32.58 40.37
C SER A 1226 21.47 34.05 40.05
N LYS A 1227 22.57 34.62 40.59
CA LYS A 1227 22.97 36.02 40.37
C LYS A 1227 23.58 36.29 39.00
N SER A 1228 24.15 35.29 38.33
CA SER A 1228 24.80 35.46 37.02
C SER A 1228 23.80 35.47 35.84
N ALA A 1229 22.62 34.84 36.03
CA ALA A 1229 21.57 34.73 35.01
C ALA A 1229 20.90 36.07 34.62
N MET A 1230 21.17 37.16 35.36
CA MET A 1230 20.53 38.47 35.23
C MET A 1230 21.03 39.36 34.07
N ARG A 1231 21.58 38.82 32.97
CA ARG A 1231 21.97 39.66 31.80
C ARG A 1231 21.56 39.12 30.43
N PRO A 1232 20.28 39.30 30.03
CA PRO A 1232 19.87 39.44 28.64
C PRO A 1232 19.80 40.92 28.21
N ARG A 1233 19.98 41.19 26.91
CA ARG A 1233 19.53 42.44 26.26
C ARG A 1233 17.99 42.44 26.11
N PRO A 1234 17.33 43.60 25.90
CA PRO A 1234 16.06 43.89 26.60
C PRO A 1234 14.76 43.37 25.96
N ALA A 1235 13.72 43.32 26.82
CA ALA A 1235 12.27 43.15 26.60
C ALA A 1235 11.69 41.71 26.66
N PRO A 1236 10.46 41.50 27.21
CA PRO A 1236 9.76 42.29 28.22
C PRO A 1236 9.19 41.40 29.35
N LEU A 1237 10.07 40.77 30.14
CA LEU A 1237 9.74 40.21 31.46
C LEU A 1237 10.67 40.85 32.49
N SER A 1238 10.13 41.36 33.60
CA SER A 1238 10.94 42.06 34.60
C SER A 1238 11.91 41.11 35.30
N LEU A 1239 13.16 41.57 35.48
CA LEU A 1239 14.23 40.79 36.11
C LEU A 1239 13.85 40.28 37.51
N ASP A 1240 13.05 41.04 38.25
CA ASP A 1240 12.63 40.69 39.61
C ASP A 1240 11.79 39.39 39.63
N CYS A 1241 10.91 39.21 38.63
CA CYS A 1241 9.98 38.08 38.58
C CYS A 1241 10.71 36.73 38.37
N LEU A 1242 11.73 36.71 37.51
CA LEU A 1242 12.60 35.53 37.32
C LEU A 1242 13.49 35.26 38.54
N SER A 1243 13.83 36.28 39.33
CA SER A 1243 14.66 36.13 40.53
C SER A 1243 13.91 35.58 41.74
N GLU A 1244 12.59 35.83 41.84
CA GLU A 1244 11.71 35.19 42.82
C GLU A 1244 11.29 33.78 42.41
N LEU A 1245 11.18 33.52 41.10
CA LEU A 1245 10.82 32.21 40.55
C LEU A 1245 11.73 31.06 41.02
N TRP A 1246 13.00 31.33 41.29
CA TRP A 1246 13.98 30.30 41.66
C TRP A 1246 14.25 30.15 43.17
N LYS A 1247 13.72 31.03 44.03
CA LYS A 1247 14.14 31.07 45.45
C LYS A 1247 13.35 30.16 46.41
N ARG A 1248 12.21 29.58 45.99
CA ARG A 1248 11.30 28.75 46.82
C ARG A 1248 10.41 27.80 45.99
N ARG A 1249 10.92 27.12 44.97
CA ARG A 1249 10.10 26.35 44.01
C ARG A 1249 10.78 25.07 43.55
N ALA A 1250 10.02 24.06 43.15
CA ALA A 1250 10.58 22.91 42.45
C ALA A 1250 10.92 23.26 40.99
N CYS A 1251 12.16 22.95 40.60
CA CYS A 1251 12.69 23.17 39.27
C CYS A 1251 13.24 21.86 38.70
N LEU A 1252 12.63 21.40 37.61
CA LEU A 1252 13.09 20.28 36.80
C LEU A 1252 14.00 20.80 35.69
N ARG A 1253 15.18 20.19 35.48
CA ARG A 1253 16.09 20.49 34.37
C ARG A 1253 16.35 19.22 33.57
N PHE A 1254 15.98 19.25 32.31
CA PHE A 1254 16.18 18.17 31.35
C PHE A 1254 17.23 18.60 30.32
N SER A 1255 18.51 18.37 30.63
CA SER A 1255 19.63 18.73 29.76
C SER A 1255 19.72 17.79 28.55
N ARG A 1256 19.77 18.37 27.35
CA ARG A 1256 19.74 17.63 26.07
C ARG A 1256 21.17 17.22 25.67
N LEU A 1257 21.44 15.92 25.62
CA LEU A 1257 22.63 15.40 24.94
C LEU A 1257 22.51 15.66 23.43
N GLN A 1258 23.62 16.01 22.78
CA GLN A 1258 23.64 16.90 21.59
C GLN A 1258 23.00 16.41 20.27
N ASN A 1259 22.32 15.26 20.21
CA ASN A 1259 21.79 14.68 18.96
C ASN A 1259 20.25 14.53 18.98
N LEU A 1260 19.56 15.56 18.49
CA LEU A 1260 18.16 15.54 18.00
C LEU A 1260 17.97 16.72 17.04
#